data_AF-A0A6F8YD77-F1
#
_entry.id   AF-A0A6F8YD77-F1
#
_cell.length_a   1.000
_cell.length_b   1.000
_cell.length_c   1.000
_cell.angle_alpha   90.00
_cell.angle_beta   90.00
_cell.angle_gamma   90.00
#
_symmetry.space_group_name_H-M   'P 1'
#
loop_
_entity.id
_entity.type
_entity.pdbx_description
1 polymer ?
#
loop_
_entity_poly.entity_id
_entity_poly.type
_entity_poly.pdbx_seq_one_letter_code
_entity_poly.pdbx_strand_id
1 'polypeptide(L)'
;MRGPRLLTRVVPFERMSRVLAEVDRAAEERKRPDDPSTAVTTELLALGLNLAGAGVAAAGGLTRMARLPQAVPALVSAAVNVPQLRTAVRSTLGPTWSEPAVAAGEAALGALAGQPVGLLVDAVHRVQRLAEARSRAAAWSRRAGKLFADDAPLPDGEDALPDGEDALPDGEDALPGGEDVPPAGEEDGPDRPRPLPEGPVERYASRATTIGLGGTAGGLLAASSQLSVSALAATTAKPARLAKESFAARLGRCVCERDVVVLDRDALRRLDRVDTVVLDAGILVTGRWMIDEVLPSGADPDGADDADLDGADLHARVLGLLDPADPSLERRRDGWRIAPKAAGQKYTVTLFHGRRAVADVRLVPELDPYAEALVSAAAGVGDVYVAGVSSRLDRRLKVTGAVPGGGHLAASLREMEGKAHGVVLVAAHGRSALSAADIGIGVAGPGPVNPARRAGHLICGPGLAQVVQLLSAVPAAREAAATGARIAGYEAIAATVLGLAGPGARGSRNALLASNVAALAGIAAGVWHADPVIRMHPPRPVDRNPWHAIPVREVFARLRSSPRGLARKEAAVRQPEQAEGEPAPPGIGRAVAEELVNPLTPALAAGAGLAAAVGSILDAALIGGVVAVNSIVGGVQRLGADRAVRQLARHASVPVRLLRDGEPVTVPAEELVPGDVVELRAGDAVPADCRIVEAVGLEMDEASLTGESLPVAKTAQPSAARVPADRASMVYEGTAVAAGHGLATVVATGPDTEARRAEHLTHPPRPGAVHDRLSQLTRQALPLSAAAGVLLLAANLLRGQPMSQALSPAVSLAVAAVPEGLPSVATVAQLAAARRLSRRGVLVRNPGTLESLGRVQALCFDKTGTLTEGRLRLRVVSDGADEARPDALPEHLRAVLAAALRATPAPRDGRRLPHPTDRAVAAGGQEAGVTVHDGLPGWGRQAELPFEPHRGLHATAGAARRGGCSASRAHRRPS
;
A
#
# COMPACT_ATOMS: atom_id res chain seq x y z
N MET A 1 2.60 33.54 58.88
CA MET A 1 1.32 32.80 58.81
C MET A 1 0.13 33.77 58.78
N ARG A 2 -0.38 34.08 57.58
CA ARG A 2 -1.74 34.60 57.31
C ARG A 2 -2.08 34.10 55.90
N GLY A 3 -2.84 33.01 55.82
CA GLY A 3 -3.16 32.31 54.57
C GLY A 3 -4.28 33.00 53.77
N PRO A 4 -4.34 32.80 52.44
CA PRO A 4 -5.07 33.68 51.54
C PRO A 4 -6.52 33.20 51.30
N ARG A 5 -7.51 34.00 51.74
CA ARG A 5 -8.93 33.93 51.34
C ARG A 5 -9.19 34.53 49.94
N LEU A 6 -8.24 34.39 49.01
CA LEU A 6 -8.29 35.09 47.70
C LEU A 6 -8.54 34.15 46.49
N LEU A 7 -8.65 32.83 46.69
CA LEU A 7 -8.84 31.85 45.61
C LEU A 7 -10.31 31.59 45.21
N THR A 8 -11.29 32.22 45.86
CA THR A 8 -12.73 31.99 45.59
C THR A 8 -13.43 33.12 44.83
N ARG A 9 -12.69 34.13 44.31
CA ARG A 9 -13.29 35.29 43.62
C ARG A 9 -13.00 35.41 42.12
N VAL A 10 -12.38 34.41 41.50
CA VAL A 10 -12.12 34.42 40.04
C VAL A 10 -12.88 33.25 39.41
N VAL A 11 -13.96 33.60 38.71
CA VAL A 11 -14.99 32.74 38.08
C VAL A 11 -15.96 32.07 39.07
N PRO A 12 -17.27 32.40 39.05
CA PRO A 12 -18.24 31.76 39.93
C PRO A 12 -18.52 30.34 39.42
N PHE A 13 -17.94 29.35 40.09
CA PHE A 13 -18.16 27.92 39.84
C PHE A 13 -19.67 27.57 39.80
N GLU A 14 -20.49 28.23 40.61
CA GLU A 14 -21.96 28.08 40.60
C GLU A 14 -22.66 28.57 39.32
N ARG A 15 -22.12 29.57 38.62
CA ARG A 15 -22.68 30.00 37.32
C ARG A 15 -22.29 29.04 36.22
N MET A 16 -21.05 28.55 36.25
CA MET A 16 -20.59 27.54 35.30
C MET A 16 -21.39 26.25 35.47
N SER A 17 -21.61 25.79 36.70
CA SER A 17 -22.40 24.57 36.96
C SER A 17 -23.87 24.71 36.54
N ARG A 18 -24.48 25.89 36.67
CA ARG A 18 -25.85 26.14 36.17
C ARG A 18 -25.92 26.16 34.64
N VAL A 19 -24.96 26.80 33.97
CA VAL A 19 -24.89 26.81 32.50
C VAL A 19 -24.61 25.40 31.97
N LEU A 20 -23.70 24.66 32.62
CA LEU A 20 -23.44 23.26 32.29
C LEU A 20 -24.71 22.41 32.49
N ALA A 21 -25.46 22.59 33.58
CA ALA A 21 -26.70 21.86 33.85
C ALA A 21 -27.88 22.23 32.92
N GLU A 22 -27.95 23.48 32.43
CA GLU A 22 -28.94 23.86 31.40
C GLU A 22 -28.60 23.31 30.02
N VAL A 23 -27.31 23.24 29.68
CA VAL A 23 -26.85 22.60 28.45
C VAL A 23 -26.97 21.07 28.53
N ASP A 24 -26.78 20.47 29.71
CA ASP A 24 -26.98 19.03 29.96
C ASP A 24 -28.45 18.64 29.78
N ARG A 25 -29.39 19.43 30.34
CA ARG A 25 -30.83 19.23 30.11
C ARG A 25 -31.22 19.36 28.64
N ALA A 26 -30.63 20.30 27.92
CA ALA A 26 -30.85 20.48 26.48
C ALA A 26 -30.18 19.37 25.62
N ALA A 27 -29.14 18.70 26.14
CA ALA A 27 -28.47 17.57 25.51
C ALA A 27 -29.21 16.24 25.77
N GLU A 28 -29.73 16.02 26.98
CA GLU A 28 -30.57 14.85 27.32
C GLU A 28 -31.88 14.82 26.52
N GLU A 29 -32.46 15.97 26.21
CA GLU A 29 -33.66 16.07 25.36
C GLU A 29 -33.40 15.76 23.87
N ARG A 30 -32.13 15.62 23.42
CA ARG A 30 -31.74 15.37 22.02
C ARG A 30 -30.80 14.16 21.87
N LYS A 31 -31.40 12.97 21.74
CA LYS A 31 -30.91 11.75 21.04
C LYS A 31 -29.76 10.93 21.66
N ARG A 32 -29.77 9.66 21.21
CA ARG A 32 -28.97 8.47 21.56
C ARG A 32 -27.52 8.75 22.03
N PRO A 33 -26.97 7.97 22.98
CA PRO A 33 -25.62 8.15 23.57
C PRO A 33 -24.47 8.30 22.56
N ASP A 34 -24.65 7.78 21.35
CA ASP A 34 -23.64 7.77 20.28
C ASP A 34 -23.78 8.92 19.25
N ASP A 35 -24.70 9.87 19.43
CA ASP A 35 -24.87 10.99 18.49
C ASP A 35 -23.65 11.94 18.54
N PRO A 36 -22.84 12.03 17.47
CA PRO A 36 -21.64 12.85 17.45
C PRO A 36 -21.89 14.36 17.40
N SER A 37 -23.14 14.82 17.30
CA SER A 37 -23.50 16.25 17.25
C SER A 37 -23.16 17.01 18.54
N THR A 38 -23.21 16.35 19.70
CA THR A 38 -22.78 16.88 21.00
C THR A 38 -21.26 17.12 21.07
N ALA A 39 -20.48 16.41 20.24
CA ALA A 39 -19.03 16.65 20.14
C ALA A 39 -18.72 18.00 19.46
N VAL A 40 -19.59 18.49 18.59
CA VAL A 40 -19.39 19.79 17.92
C VAL A 40 -19.55 20.93 18.91
N THR A 41 -20.58 20.88 19.76
CA THR A 41 -20.86 21.91 20.76
C THR A 41 -19.79 21.96 21.85
N THR A 42 -19.34 20.80 22.32
CA THR A 42 -18.28 20.69 23.34
C THR A 42 -16.92 21.21 22.83
N GLU A 43 -16.52 20.89 21.60
CA GLU A 43 -15.27 21.42 21.01
C GLU A 43 -15.37 22.93 20.69
N LEU A 44 -16.55 23.43 20.29
CA LEU A 44 -16.80 24.87 20.13
C LEU A 44 -16.66 25.63 21.46
N LEU A 45 -17.23 25.07 22.53
CA LEU A 45 -17.16 25.67 23.86
C LEU A 45 -15.71 25.67 24.38
N ALA A 46 -14.98 24.56 24.22
CA ALA A 46 -13.56 24.48 24.57
C ALA A 46 -12.70 25.49 23.77
N LEU A 47 -12.96 25.65 22.47
CA LEU A 47 -12.29 26.67 21.64
C LEU A 47 -12.60 28.08 22.15
N GLY A 48 -13.87 28.38 22.46
CA GLY A 48 -14.29 29.66 23.00
C GLY A 48 -13.62 30.00 24.33
N LEU A 49 -13.52 29.01 25.24
CA LEU A 49 -12.82 29.14 26.52
C LEU A 49 -11.33 29.46 26.33
N ASN A 50 -10.63 28.77 25.44
CA ASN A 50 -9.21 29.03 25.16
C ASN A 50 -8.98 30.42 24.55
N LEU A 51 -9.82 30.85 23.60
CA LEU A 51 -9.74 32.19 23.00
C LEU A 51 -10.04 33.29 24.02
N ALA A 52 -11.07 33.11 24.86
CA ALA A 52 -11.40 34.04 25.93
C ALA A 52 -10.26 34.12 26.97
N GLY A 53 -9.72 32.97 27.38
CA GLY A 53 -8.58 32.89 28.29
C GLY A 53 -7.34 33.59 27.71
N ALA A 54 -7.07 33.44 26.42
CA ALA A 54 -5.97 34.12 25.73
C ALA A 54 -6.16 35.64 25.73
N GLY A 55 -7.39 36.11 25.51
CA GLY A 55 -7.76 37.53 25.60
C GLY A 55 -7.55 38.10 26.99
N VAL A 56 -8.00 37.38 28.04
CA VAL A 56 -7.77 37.77 29.44
C VAL A 56 -6.28 37.77 29.79
N ALA A 57 -5.52 36.76 29.34
CA ALA A 57 -4.08 36.68 29.55
C ALA A 57 -3.34 37.87 28.91
N ALA A 58 -3.74 38.28 27.71
CA ALA A 58 -3.17 39.43 27.00
C ALA A 58 -3.55 40.76 27.68
N ALA A 59 -4.81 40.92 28.09
CA ALA A 59 -5.29 42.12 28.79
C ALA A 59 -4.72 42.26 30.21
N GLY A 60 -4.46 41.15 30.91
CA GLY A 60 -3.69 41.10 32.16
C GLY A 60 -2.22 41.50 32.01
N GLY A 61 -1.75 41.62 30.77
CA GLY A 61 -0.50 42.29 30.39
C GLY A 61 -0.54 43.80 30.67
N LEU A 62 -1.70 44.41 30.50
CA LEU A 62 -1.95 45.86 30.57
C LEU A 62 -2.50 46.30 31.93
N THR A 63 -3.10 45.39 32.70
CA THR A 63 -3.66 45.67 34.04
C THR A 63 -2.73 45.14 35.16
N ARG A 64 -2.66 45.82 36.31
CA ARG A 64 -1.84 45.42 37.48
C ARG A 64 -2.44 44.24 38.27
N MET A 65 -2.95 43.21 37.60
CA MET A 65 -3.42 42.00 38.30
C MET A 65 -2.24 41.19 38.84
N ALA A 66 -2.38 40.67 40.07
CA ALA A 66 -1.38 39.80 40.69
C ALA A 66 -1.28 38.48 39.90
N ARG A 67 -0.11 38.20 39.32
CA ARG A 67 0.15 36.98 38.56
C ARG A 67 0.54 35.84 39.50
N LEU A 68 0.06 34.64 39.20
CA LEU A 68 0.50 33.44 39.92
C LEU A 68 2.00 33.18 39.64
N PRO A 69 2.76 32.63 40.60
CA PRO A 69 4.10 32.12 40.35
C PRO A 69 4.07 31.10 39.22
N GLN A 70 4.99 31.21 38.26
CA GLN A 70 5.01 30.37 37.04
C GLN A 70 5.17 28.86 37.32
N ALA A 71 5.60 28.49 38.53
CA ALA A 71 5.63 27.10 38.99
C ALA A 71 4.22 26.48 39.13
N VAL A 72 3.19 27.26 39.46
CA VAL A 72 1.83 26.75 39.67
C VAL A 72 1.17 26.31 38.35
N PRO A 73 1.16 27.12 37.27
CA PRO A 73 0.66 26.67 35.97
C PRO A 73 1.46 25.49 35.39
N ALA A 74 2.77 25.43 35.61
CA ALA A 74 3.60 24.32 35.15
C ALA A 74 3.26 23.01 35.87
N LEU A 75 3.07 23.05 37.20
CA LEU A 75 2.63 21.89 37.99
C LEU A 75 1.23 21.43 37.60
N VAL A 76 0.29 22.36 37.39
CA VAL A 76 -1.07 21.98 37.01
C VAL A 76 -1.13 21.51 35.56
N SER A 77 -0.37 22.11 34.64
CA SER A 77 -0.23 21.60 33.27
C SER A 77 0.40 20.20 33.26
N ALA A 78 1.41 19.94 34.09
CA ALA A 78 1.95 18.60 34.27
C ALA A 78 0.88 17.64 34.81
N ALA A 79 0.12 18.04 35.84
CA ALA A 79 -0.95 17.24 36.42
C ALA A 79 -2.09 16.93 35.41
N VAL A 80 -2.50 17.91 34.60
CA VAL A 80 -3.54 17.75 33.57
C VAL A 80 -3.06 16.87 32.41
N ASN A 81 -1.74 16.82 32.15
CA ASN A 81 -1.14 15.99 31.12
C ASN A 81 -0.71 14.60 31.61
N VAL A 82 -0.81 14.31 32.92
CA VAL A 82 -0.59 12.97 33.46
C VAL A 82 -1.75 12.05 33.05
N PRO A 83 -1.49 10.92 32.36
CA PRO A 83 -2.53 10.02 31.86
C PRO A 83 -3.51 9.56 32.94
N GLN A 84 -3.02 9.20 34.14
CA GLN A 84 -3.88 8.70 35.22
C GLN A 84 -4.91 9.74 35.71
N LEU A 85 -4.52 11.02 35.76
CA LEU A 85 -5.41 12.10 36.18
C LEU A 85 -6.48 12.39 35.13
N ARG A 86 -6.16 12.32 33.84
CA ARG A 86 -7.17 12.43 32.77
C ARG A 86 -8.18 11.30 32.84
N THR A 87 -7.75 10.07 33.11
CA THR A 87 -8.65 8.92 33.26
C THR A 87 -9.59 9.13 34.45
N ALA A 88 -9.09 9.64 35.57
CA ALA A 88 -9.91 9.98 36.74
C ALA A 88 -10.92 11.12 36.48
N VAL A 89 -10.53 12.14 35.72
CA VAL A 89 -11.46 13.21 35.30
C VAL A 89 -12.53 12.67 34.34
N ARG A 90 -12.16 11.76 33.43
CA ARG A 90 -13.09 11.14 32.48
C ARG A 90 -14.08 10.19 33.17
N SER A 91 -13.66 9.48 34.22
CA SER A 91 -14.56 8.60 34.97
C SER A 91 -15.56 9.35 35.85
N THR A 92 -15.23 10.57 36.28
CA THR A 92 -16.10 11.38 37.16
C THR A 92 -17.05 12.31 36.40
N LEU A 93 -16.60 12.94 35.31
CA LEU A 93 -17.41 13.88 34.52
C LEU A 93 -18.03 13.27 33.26
N GLY A 94 -17.72 12.00 32.97
CA GLY A 94 -18.13 11.33 31.74
C GLY A 94 -17.37 11.82 30.49
N PRO A 95 -17.52 11.09 29.36
CA PRO A 95 -16.79 11.38 28.12
C PRO A 95 -17.18 12.73 27.49
N THR A 96 -18.43 13.16 27.66
CA THR A 96 -18.98 14.38 27.03
C THR A 96 -18.41 15.67 27.64
N TRP A 97 -18.31 15.73 28.98
CA TRP A 97 -17.95 16.96 29.70
C TRP A 97 -16.50 17.03 30.16
N SER A 98 -15.76 15.91 30.11
CA SER A 98 -14.35 15.87 30.49
C SER A 98 -13.47 16.84 29.68
N GLU A 99 -13.70 16.98 28.37
CA GLU A 99 -12.91 17.85 27.50
C GLU A 99 -13.14 19.35 27.73
N PRO A 100 -14.40 19.84 27.78
CA PRO A 100 -14.70 21.21 28.21
C PRO A 100 -14.16 21.57 29.59
N ALA A 101 -14.23 20.65 30.56
CA ALA A 101 -13.76 20.88 31.92
C ALA A 101 -12.23 21.06 31.97
N VAL A 102 -11.50 20.20 31.23
CA VAL A 102 -10.05 20.33 31.07
C VAL A 102 -9.70 21.66 30.39
N ALA A 103 -10.42 22.02 29.31
CA ALA A 103 -10.20 23.28 28.60
C ALA A 103 -10.50 24.51 29.48
N ALA A 104 -11.55 24.46 30.31
CA ALA A 104 -11.86 25.53 31.26
C ALA A 104 -10.73 25.69 32.30
N GLY A 105 -10.19 24.58 32.81
CA GLY A 105 -9.05 24.56 33.71
C GLY A 105 -7.80 25.16 33.06
N GLU A 106 -7.44 24.68 31.87
CA GLU A 106 -6.29 25.18 31.08
C GLU A 106 -6.44 26.68 30.76
N ALA A 107 -7.63 27.12 30.34
CA ALA A 107 -7.93 28.52 30.04
C ALA A 107 -7.82 29.42 31.28
N ALA A 108 -8.37 29.00 32.42
CA ALA A 108 -8.29 29.76 33.67
C ALA A 108 -6.84 29.88 34.17
N LEU A 109 -6.09 28.78 34.13
CA LEU A 109 -4.70 28.75 34.56
C LEU A 109 -3.80 29.56 33.61
N GLY A 110 -3.99 29.42 32.30
CA GLY A 110 -3.27 30.20 31.29
C GLY A 110 -3.56 31.69 31.38
N ALA A 111 -4.81 32.07 31.69
CA ALA A 111 -5.21 33.45 31.95
C ALA A 111 -4.51 34.02 33.21
N LEU A 112 -4.54 33.29 34.32
CA LEU A 112 -3.90 33.69 35.58
C LEU A 112 -2.36 33.68 35.50
N ALA A 113 -1.79 32.86 34.62
CA ALA A 113 -0.37 32.79 34.33
C ALA A 113 0.11 33.89 33.36
N GLY A 114 -0.81 34.58 32.67
CA GLY A 114 -0.49 35.54 31.62
C GLY A 114 0.19 34.89 30.40
N GLN A 115 -0.29 33.71 29.99
CA GLN A 115 0.28 32.92 28.88
C GLN A 115 -0.65 32.86 27.65
N PRO A 116 -0.79 33.97 26.88
CA PRO A 116 -1.70 33.99 25.74
C PRO A 116 -1.27 33.05 24.61
N VAL A 117 0.03 32.85 24.40
CA VAL A 117 0.56 32.03 23.31
C VAL A 117 0.18 30.55 23.45
N GLY A 118 0.29 29.98 24.66
CA GLY A 118 -0.06 28.57 24.88
C GLY A 118 -1.53 28.29 24.60
N LEU A 119 -2.42 29.18 25.04
CA LEU A 119 -3.86 29.08 24.78
C LEU A 119 -4.21 29.22 23.30
N LEU A 120 -3.46 30.04 22.54
CA LEU A 120 -3.61 30.14 21.09
C LEU A 120 -3.16 28.87 20.37
N VAL A 121 -2.07 28.22 20.81
CA VAL A 121 -1.64 26.93 20.27
C VAL A 121 -2.71 25.85 20.52
N ASP A 122 -3.27 25.82 21.73
CA ASP A 122 -4.37 24.90 22.06
C ASP A 122 -5.63 25.23 21.24
N ALA A 123 -5.90 26.50 20.95
CA ALA A 123 -6.98 26.90 20.05
C ALA A 123 -6.76 26.39 18.61
N VAL A 124 -5.54 26.46 18.05
CA VAL A 124 -5.22 25.89 16.73
C VAL A 124 -5.54 24.40 16.68
N HIS A 125 -5.17 23.67 17.72
CA HIS A 125 -5.48 22.25 17.83
C HIS A 125 -7.00 22.00 17.92
N ARG A 126 -7.73 22.79 18.73
CA ARG A 126 -9.20 22.70 18.85
C ARG A 126 -9.93 22.97 17.54
N VAL A 127 -9.42 23.85 16.67
CA VAL A 127 -9.98 24.07 15.32
C VAL A 127 -9.94 22.79 14.49
N GLN A 128 -8.87 21.99 14.59
CA GLN A 128 -8.78 20.72 13.89
C GLN A 128 -9.76 19.68 14.44
N ARG A 129 -9.87 19.57 15.78
CA ARG A 129 -10.86 18.68 16.44
C ARG A 129 -12.30 19.07 16.13
N LEU A 130 -12.58 20.37 16.04
CA LEU A 130 -13.89 20.87 15.63
C LEU A 130 -14.20 20.49 14.17
N ALA A 131 -13.22 20.58 13.27
CA ALA A 131 -13.40 20.17 11.88
C ALA A 131 -13.64 18.65 11.75
N GLU A 132 -12.92 17.83 12.54
CA GLU A 132 -13.17 16.39 12.67
C GLU A 132 -14.60 16.13 13.18
N ALA A 133 -15.00 16.76 14.29
CA ALA A 133 -16.32 16.59 14.90
C ALA A 133 -17.46 16.97 13.95
N ARG A 134 -17.32 18.08 13.21
CA ARG A 134 -18.29 18.49 12.17
C ARG A 134 -18.40 17.47 11.05
N SER A 135 -17.26 16.94 10.59
CA SER A 135 -17.24 15.94 9.52
C SER A 135 -17.87 14.62 9.98
N ARG A 136 -17.61 14.23 11.23
CA ARG A 136 -18.22 13.06 11.89
C ARG A 136 -19.74 13.21 12.03
N ALA A 137 -20.20 14.38 12.50
CA ALA A 137 -21.63 14.69 12.58
C ALA A 137 -22.30 14.70 11.21
N ALA A 138 -21.63 15.23 10.18
CA ALA A 138 -22.13 15.18 8.81
C ALA A 138 -22.22 13.73 8.29
N ALA A 139 -21.17 12.91 8.46
CA ALA A 139 -21.18 11.50 8.06
C ALA A 139 -22.28 10.70 8.77
N TRP A 140 -22.43 10.90 10.08
CA TRP A 140 -23.52 10.33 10.85
C TRP A 140 -24.87 10.76 10.30
N SER A 141 -25.11 12.05 10.07
CA SER A 141 -26.40 12.53 9.54
C SER A 141 -26.77 11.94 8.17
N ARG A 142 -25.77 11.68 7.31
CA ARG A 142 -25.99 11.07 5.98
C ARG A 142 -26.38 9.60 6.05
N ARG A 143 -25.89 8.86 7.07
CA ARG A 143 -26.01 7.40 7.13
C ARG A 143 -26.83 6.86 8.30
N ALA A 144 -27.04 7.62 9.36
CA ALA A 144 -27.74 7.16 10.55
C ALA A 144 -29.15 6.66 10.22
N GLY A 145 -29.86 7.34 9.31
CA GLY A 145 -31.17 6.90 8.85
C GLY A 145 -31.16 5.59 8.06
N LYS A 146 -30.05 5.21 7.42
CA LYS A 146 -29.91 3.94 6.68
C LYS A 146 -29.29 2.82 7.51
N LEU A 147 -28.47 3.18 8.50
CA LEU A 147 -27.77 2.25 9.38
C LEU A 147 -28.63 1.80 10.57
N PHE A 148 -29.65 2.58 10.96
CA PHE A 148 -30.45 2.36 12.18
C PHE A 148 -31.97 2.48 11.96
N ALA A 149 -32.47 2.23 10.74
CA ALA A 149 -33.89 2.44 10.39
C ALA A 149 -34.85 1.35 10.91
N ASP A 150 -34.38 0.14 11.21
CA ASP A 150 -35.24 -0.97 11.62
C ASP A 150 -34.96 -1.38 13.07
N ASP A 151 -35.60 -0.68 14.03
CA ASP A 151 -35.74 -1.18 15.41
C ASP A 151 -36.88 -2.23 15.42
N ALA A 152 -36.63 -3.42 14.85
CA ALA A 152 -37.43 -4.60 15.16
C ALA A 152 -37.00 -5.15 16.54
N PRO A 153 -37.92 -5.58 17.42
CA PRO A 153 -37.57 -6.19 18.70
C PRO A 153 -36.62 -7.37 18.47
N LEU A 154 -35.51 -7.42 19.21
CA LEU A 154 -34.68 -8.61 19.31
C LEU A 154 -35.57 -9.77 19.78
N PRO A 155 -35.64 -10.91 19.06
CA PRO A 155 -36.21 -12.11 19.65
C PRO A 155 -35.32 -12.50 20.84
N ASP A 156 -35.94 -12.76 21.99
CA ASP A 156 -35.26 -13.31 23.16
C ASP A 156 -34.62 -14.65 22.76
N GLY A 157 -33.29 -14.66 22.70
CA GLY A 157 -32.50 -15.80 22.22
C GLY A 157 -31.41 -15.36 21.26
N GLU A 158 -30.20 -15.09 21.77
CA GLU A 158 -29.01 -15.42 20.99
C GLU A 158 -29.07 -16.93 20.68
N ASP A 159 -28.70 -17.30 19.46
CA ASP A 159 -28.79 -18.65 18.86
C ASP A 159 -30.11 -19.04 18.16
N ALA A 160 -30.53 -18.27 17.15
CA ALA A 160 -31.36 -18.81 16.05
C ALA A 160 -31.13 -18.05 14.74
N LEU A 161 -30.05 -18.38 14.01
CA LEU A 161 -30.11 -18.40 12.55
C LEU A 161 -30.83 -19.70 12.14
N PRO A 162 -31.53 -19.77 10.99
CA PRO A 162 -32.07 -21.04 10.53
C PRO A 162 -30.91 -22.03 10.39
N ASP A 163 -31.06 -23.18 11.03
CA ASP A 163 -30.14 -24.31 10.99
C ASP A 163 -29.75 -24.61 9.54
N GLY A 164 -28.55 -24.17 9.18
CA GLY A 164 -27.74 -24.72 8.09
C GLY A 164 -26.54 -25.46 8.66
N GLU A 165 -26.69 -26.01 9.87
CA GLU A 165 -25.84 -27.05 10.39
C GLU A 165 -26.19 -28.35 9.68
N ASP A 166 -25.45 -28.67 8.62
CA ASP A 166 -25.23 -30.07 8.30
C ASP A 166 -23.72 -30.31 8.38
N ALA A 167 -23.34 -31.28 9.21
CA ALA A 167 -21.98 -31.61 9.57
C ALA A 167 -21.01 -31.71 8.37
N LEU A 168 -19.81 -31.17 8.55
CA LEU A 168 -18.61 -31.54 7.78
C LEU A 168 -18.00 -32.77 8.48
N PRO A 169 -17.79 -33.92 7.80
CA PRO A 169 -17.09 -35.02 8.44
C PRO A 169 -15.57 -34.77 8.45
N ASP A 170 -14.96 -35.18 9.55
CA ASP A 170 -13.52 -35.13 9.83
C ASP A 170 -12.66 -35.77 8.73
N GLY A 171 -11.49 -35.18 8.49
CA GLY A 171 -10.49 -35.68 7.54
C GLY A 171 -9.16 -34.93 7.61
N GLU A 172 -8.34 -35.35 8.57
CA GLU A 172 -6.86 -35.29 8.69
C GLU A 172 -6.09 -34.16 7.99
N ASP A 173 -5.69 -33.16 8.79
CA ASP A 173 -4.30 -32.68 8.93
C ASP A 173 -4.24 -31.75 10.15
N ALA A 174 -4.20 -32.36 11.34
CA ALA A 174 -4.03 -31.66 12.60
C ALA A 174 -2.59 -31.15 12.73
N LEU A 175 -2.43 -29.84 12.90
CA LEU A 175 -1.20 -29.25 13.44
C LEU A 175 -1.05 -29.71 14.91
N PRO A 176 0.10 -30.24 15.34
CA PRO A 176 0.26 -30.68 16.72
C PRO A 176 0.58 -29.48 17.63
N GLY A 177 -0.15 -29.37 18.74
CA GLY A 177 0.28 -28.61 19.92
C GLY A 177 -0.56 -27.37 20.25
N GLY A 178 -1.48 -27.53 21.21
CA GLY A 178 -2.16 -26.45 21.91
C GLY A 178 -3.01 -27.04 23.03
N GLU A 179 -2.43 -27.17 24.23
CA GLU A 179 -3.08 -27.66 25.44
C GLU A 179 -4.24 -26.74 25.88
N ASP A 180 -5.32 -27.37 26.34
CA ASP A 180 -6.40 -26.90 27.23
C ASP A 180 -6.84 -25.42 27.12
N VAL A 181 -7.84 -25.16 26.26
CA VAL A 181 -8.72 -23.99 26.37
C VAL A 181 -10.02 -24.44 27.08
N PRO A 182 -10.37 -23.90 28.26
CA PRO A 182 -11.59 -24.28 28.98
C PRO A 182 -12.85 -23.80 28.24
N PRO A 183 -14.00 -24.47 28.45
CA PRO A 183 -15.25 -24.14 27.75
C PRO A 183 -15.74 -22.74 28.10
N ALA A 184 -16.27 -22.04 27.10
CA ALA A 184 -16.83 -20.70 27.20
C ALA A 184 -18.03 -20.69 28.16
N GLY A 185 -17.78 -20.25 29.40
CA GLY A 185 -18.77 -19.91 30.40
C GLY A 185 -18.35 -18.62 31.07
N GLU A 186 -19.34 -17.75 31.29
CA GLU A 186 -19.27 -16.43 31.95
C GLU A 186 -18.61 -15.29 31.17
N GLU A 187 -19.46 -14.33 30.78
CA GLU A 187 -19.13 -13.05 30.14
C GLU A 187 -18.30 -12.16 31.08
N ASP A 188 -16.98 -12.42 31.15
CA ASP A 188 -16.04 -11.58 31.87
C ASP A 188 -15.67 -10.32 31.06
N GLY A 189 -16.30 -9.20 31.44
CA GLY A 189 -15.76 -7.83 31.44
C GLY A 189 -15.21 -7.18 30.15
N PRO A 190 -15.36 -5.86 29.97
CA PRO A 190 -14.78 -5.12 28.85
C PRO A 190 -13.25 -4.97 28.90
N ASP A 191 -12.58 -5.48 29.94
CA ASP A 191 -11.17 -5.19 30.16
C ASP A 191 -10.25 -6.10 29.36
N ARG A 192 -9.26 -5.47 28.74
CA ARG A 192 -8.22 -6.14 27.95
C ARG A 192 -7.23 -6.85 28.86
N PRO A 193 -6.79 -8.11 28.55
CA PRO A 193 -5.93 -8.90 29.42
C PRO A 193 -4.55 -8.28 29.69
N ARG A 194 -4.02 -7.49 28.76
CA ARG A 194 -2.78 -6.71 28.92
C ARG A 194 -2.94 -5.30 28.36
N PRO A 195 -2.19 -4.30 28.85
CA PRO A 195 -2.19 -2.98 28.26
C PRO A 195 -1.74 -2.99 26.79
N LEU A 196 -2.32 -2.10 25.98
CA LEU A 196 -1.92 -1.89 24.58
C LEU A 196 -0.41 -1.57 24.48
N PRO A 197 0.33 -2.13 23.51
CA PRO A 197 1.76 -1.86 23.33
C PRO A 197 2.09 -0.38 23.30
N GLU A 198 3.25 -0.01 23.85
CA GLU A 198 3.67 1.38 23.84
C GLU A 198 4.07 1.82 22.42
N GLY A 199 3.38 2.84 21.92
CA GLY A 199 3.75 3.52 20.68
C GLY A 199 4.98 4.41 20.86
N PRO A 200 5.42 5.11 19.80
CA PRO A 200 6.52 6.07 19.90
C PRO A 200 6.28 7.18 20.93
N VAL A 201 5.04 7.68 21.04
CA VAL A 201 4.67 8.74 21.99
C VAL A 201 4.69 8.22 23.42
N GLU A 202 4.11 7.04 23.66
CA GLU A 202 4.05 6.44 24.99
C GLU A 202 5.45 6.07 25.51
N ARG A 203 6.33 5.51 24.65
CA ARG A 203 7.73 5.24 25.00
C ARG A 203 8.54 6.50 25.33
N TYR A 204 8.24 7.60 24.65
CA TYR A 204 8.86 8.89 24.99
C TYR A 204 8.33 9.41 26.32
N ALA A 205 7.01 9.42 26.52
CA ALA A 205 6.38 9.92 27.73
C ALA A 205 6.81 9.15 28.98
N SER A 206 6.94 7.81 28.92
CA SER A 206 7.41 6.99 30.03
C SER A 206 8.85 7.32 30.43
N ARG A 207 9.74 7.54 29.45
CA ARG A 207 11.12 7.98 29.69
C ARG A 207 11.19 9.43 30.19
N ALA A 208 10.44 10.33 29.57
CA ALA A 208 10.43 11.76 29.89
C ALA A 208 9.89 12.02 31.30
N THR A 209 8.88 11.27 31.74
CA THR A 209 8.33 11.38 33.10
C THR A 209 9.39 11.00 34.14
N THR A 210 10.10 9.89 33.92
CA THR A 210 11.19 9.43 34.80
C THR A 210 12.31 10.48 34.91
N ILE A 211 12.76 10.99 33.75
CA ILE A 211 13.85 12.00 33.69
C ILE A 211 13.40 13.34 34.29
N GLY A 212 12.20 13.81 33.95
CA GLY A 212 11.70 15.11 34.38
C GLY A 212 11.33 15.16 35.86
N LEU A 213 10.80 14.09 36.46
CA LEU A 213 10.60 14.02 37.91
C LEU A 213 11.94 14.09 38.67
N GLY A 214 12.96 13.37 38.20
CA GLY A 214 14.32 13.45 38.74
C GLY A 214 14.92 14.85 38.63
N GLY A 215 14.78 15.49 37.46
CA GLY A 215 15.22 16.87 37.24
C GLY A 215 14.48 17.90 38.10
N THR A 216 13.18 17.70 38.32
CA THR A 216 12.36 18.60 39.16
C THR A 216 12.78 18.52 40.63
N ALA A 217 13.02 17.30 41.14
CA ALA A 217 13.55 17.07 42.48
C ALA A 217 14.93 17.70 42.66
N GLY A 218 15.82 17.54 41.68
CA GLY A 218 17.13 18.20 41.67
C GLY A 218 17.03 19.73 41.66
N GLY A 219 16.12 20.30 40.87
CA GLY A 219 15.88 21.76 40.81
C GLY A 219 15.34 22.32 42.13
N LEU A 220 14.47 21.58 42.82
CA LEU A 220 13.96 21.93 44.15
C LEU A 220 15.06 21.86 45.21
N LEU A 221 15.91 20.81 45.18
CA LEU A 221 17.07 20.68 46.06
C LEU A 221 18.10 21.80 45.84
N ALA A 222 18.25 22.26 44.60
CA ALA A 222 19.09 23.41 44.23
C ALA A 222 18.40 24.78 44.44
N ALA A 223 17.23 24.84 45.08
CA ALA A 223 16.46 26.06 45.35
C ALA A 223 16.19 26.93 44.08
N SER A 224 16.10 26.29 42.91
CA SER A 224 16.04 26.96 41.62
C SER A 224 14.70 26.73 40.93
N SER A 225 13.80 27.70 41.09
CA SER A 225 12.45 27.65 40.48
C SER A 225 12.48 27.51 38.95
N GLN A 226 13.57 27.92 38.30
CA GLN A 226 13.76 27.85 36.85
C GLN A 226 14.01 26.41 36.37
N LEU A 227 14.86 25.65 37.07
CA LEU A 227 15.15 24.24 36.76
C LEU A 227 13.92 23.35 36.95
N SER A 228 13.11 23.63 37.97
CA SER A 228 11.85 22.92 38.20
C SER A 228 10.83 23.18 37.09
N VAL A 229 10.69 24.42 36.60
CA VAL A 229 9.76 24.76 35.51
C VAL A 229 10.21 24.15 34.17
N SER A 230 11.50 24.17 33.86
CA SER A 230 12.01 23.54 32.64
C SER A 230 11.92 22.02 32.67
N ALA A 231 12.17 21.40 33.83
CA ALA A 231 12.03 19.95 34.00
C ALA A 231 10.56 19.50 33.89
N LEU A 232 9.61 20.31 34.39
CA LEU A 232 8.18 20.07 34.26
C LEU A 232 7.66 20.27 32.83
N ALA A 233 8.24 21.19 32.04
CA ALA A 233 7.85 21.32 30.63
C ALA A 233 8.19 20.04 29.85
N ALA A 234 9.37 19.46 30.10
CA ALA A 234 9.85 18.24 29.47
C ALA A 234 9.00 16.99 29.79
N THR A 235 8.24 16.95 30.89
CA THR A 235 7.41 15.79 31.24
C THR A 235 6.09 15.71 30.45
N THR A 236 5.64 16.81 29.85
CA THR A 236 4.27 16.87 29.28
C THR A 236 4.10 16.15 27.94
N ALA A 237 5.19 15.80 27.25
CA ALA A 237 5.19 15.20 25.90
C ALA A 237 4.22 15.87 24.91
N LYS A 238 3.94 17.17 25.09
CA LYS A 238 2.88 17.90 24.39
C LYS A 238 3.03 17.88 22.86
N PRO A 239 4.22 18.11 22.27
CA PRO A 239 4.39 18.02 20.81
C PRO A 239 4.13 16.63 20.25
N ALA A 240 4.54 15.59 20.97
CA ALA A 240 4.36 14.20 20.56
C ALA A 240 2.87 13.84 20.52
N ARG A 241 2.11 14.24 21.54
CA ARG A 241 0.65 14.08 21.57
C ARG A 241 -0.02 14.87 20.45
N LEU A 242 0.33 16.14 20.28
CA LEU A 242 -0.30 17.01 19.27
C LEU A 242 -0.03 16.52 17.84
N ALA A 243 1.14 15.96 17.54
CA ALA A 243 1.42 15.35 16.24
C ALA A 243 0.47 14.18 15.96
N LYS A 244 0.34 13.27 16.92
CA LYS A 244 -0.57 12.12 16.87
C LYS A 244 -2.03 12.55 16.74
N GLU A 245 -2.47 13.51 17.55
CA GLU A 245 -3.85 14.02 17.51
C GLU A 245 -4.16 14.77 16.22
N SER A 246 -3.21 15.54 15.68
CA SER A 246 -3.40 16.30 14.44
C SER A 246 -3.46 15.38 13.22
N PHE A 247 -2.64 14.33 13.19
CA PHE A 247 -2.72 13.27 12.18
C PHE A 247 -4.09 12.59 12.23
N ALA A 248 -4.51 12.12 13.41
CA ALA A 248 -5.78 11.43 13.59
C ALA A 248 -7.00 12.31 13.25
N ALA A 249 -7.00 13.58 13.66
CA ALA A 249 -8.08 14.51 13.35
C ALA A 249 -8.19 14.80 11.84
N ARG A 250 -7.05 14.92 11.16
CA ARG A 250 -7.00 15.15 9.71
C ARG A 250 -7.43 13.90 8.93
N LEU A 251 -6.98 12.71 9.34
CA LEU A 251 -7.43 11.44 8.78
C LEU A 251 -8.93 11.23 9.02
N GLY A 252 -9.39 11.43 10.25
CA GLY A 252 -10.80 11.30 10.66
C GLY A 252 -11.72 12.18 9.83
N ARG A 253 -11.33 13.45 9.59
CA ARG A 253 -12.02 14.34 8.67
C ARG A 253 -12.11 13.76 7.25
N CYS A 254 -10.98 13.34 6.68
CA CYS A 254 -10.93 12.79 5.33
C CYS A 254 -11.79 11.54 5.16
N VAL A 255 -11.72 10.58 6.09
CA VAL A 255 -12.49 9.34 5.98
C VAL A 255 -13.99 9.59 6.19
N CYS A 256 -14.37 10.54 7.05
CA CYS A 256 -15.76 11.00 7.17
C CYS A 256 -16.28 11.69 5.91
N GLU A 257 -15.44 12.48 5.22
CA GLU A 257 -15.76 13.07 3.92
C GLU A 257 -15.93 11.98 2.84
N ARG A 258 -15.20 10.86 2.95
CA ARG A 258 -15.32 9.63 2.13
C ARG A 258 -16.37 8.63 2.64
N ASP A 259 -17.32 9.12 3.43
CA ASP A 259 -18.49 8.38 3.89
C ASP A 259 -18.17 7.21 4.85
N VAL A 260 -17.08 7.26 5.61
CA VAL A 260 -16.86 6.37 6.77
C VAL A 260 -17.50 6.99 8.01
N VAL A 261 -18.24 6.20 8.78
CA VAL A 261 -18.83 6.65 10.06
C VAL A 261 -17.86 6.27 11.18
N VAL A 262 -17.29 7.29 11.82
CA VAL A 262 -16.41 7.12 12.98
C VAL A 262 -17.25 7.21 14.25
N LEU A 263 -17.42 6.09 14.97
CA LEU A 263 -18.15 6.06 16.25
C LEU A 263 -17.21 6.46 17.38
N ASP A 264 -16.08 5.76 17.49
CA ASP A 264 -15.02 6.10 18.43
C ASP A 264 -13.86 6.82 17.73
N ARG A 265 -13.61 8.06 18.13
CA ARG A 265 -12.49 8.86 17.63
C ARG A 265 -11.14 8.39 18.22
N ASP A 266 -11.16 7.74 19.38
CA ASP A 266 -9.97 7.27 20.07
C ASP A 266 -9.34 6.09 19.30
N ALA A 267 -10.12 5.34 18.53
CA ALA A 267 -9.63 4.30 17.63
C ALA A 267 -8.61 4.82 16.59
N LEU A 268 -8.86 5.95 15.95
CA LEU A 268 -7.89 6.56 15.01
C LEU A 268 -6.61 7.02 15.71
N ARG A 269 -6.69 7.30 17.01
CA ARG A 269 -5.56 7.67 17.86
C ARG A 269 -4.82 6.45 18.41
N ARG A 270 -5.24 5.22 18.09
CA ARG A 270 -4.52 3.97 18.43
C ARG A 270 -3.78 3.36 17.23
N LEU A 271 -3.94 3.92 16.03
CA LEU A 271 -3.33 3.40 14.80
C LEU A 271 -1.80 3.27 14.88
N ASP A 272 -1.10 4.09 15.65
CA ASP A 272 0.36 4.01 15.83
C ASP A 272 0.81 2.83 16.71
N ARG A 273 -0.13 2.11 17.32
CA ARG A 273 0.11 1.06 18.33
C ARG A 273 -0.39 -0.33 17.92
N VAL A 274 -1.04 -0.44 16.77
CA VAL A 274 -1.49 -1.73 16.22
C VAL A 274 -0.41 -2.34 15.36
N ASP A 275 -0.22 -3.65 15.46
CA ASP A 275 0.78 -4.45 14.74
C ASP A 275 0.21 -5.74 14.13
N THR A 276 -1.03 -6.08 14.46
CA THR A 276 -1.71 -7.27 13.96
C THR A 276 -3.06 -6.91 13.36
N VAL A 277 -3.38 -7.51 12.21
CA VAL A 277 -4.67 -7.33 11.52
C VAL A 277 -5.36 -8.68 11.38
N VAL A 278 -6.61 -8.76 11.83
CA VAL A 278 -7.48 -9.93 11.68
C VAL A 278 -8.59 -9.58 10.69
N LEU A 279 -8.70 -10.35 9.62
CA LEU A 279 -9.70 -10.19 8.57
C LEU A 279 -10.72 -11.33 8.66
N ASP A 280 -11.99 -11.02 8.82
CA ASP A 280 -13.06 -12.02 8.73
C ASP A 280 -13.11 -12.60 7.30
N ALA A 281 -13.11 -13.93 7.17
CA ALA A 281 -13.16 -14.57 5.85
C ALA A 281 -14.39 -14.15 5.03
N GLY A 282 -15.51 -13.86 5.69
CA GLY A 282 -16.76 -13.45 5.05
C GLY A 282 -16.69 -12.09 4.36
N ILE A 283 -15.78 -11.20 4.75
CA ILE A 283 -15.57 -9.92 4.05
C ILE A 283 -14.66 -10.04 2.83
N LEU A 284 -13.87 -11.11 2.75
CA LEU A 284 -12.92 -11.34 1.67
C LEU A 284 -13.55 -12.01 0.45
N VAL A 285 -14.84 -12.34 0.51
CA VAL A 285 -15.57 -13.06 -0.53
C VAL A 285 -16.86 -12.34 -0.91
N THR A 286 -17.27 -12.44 -2.16
CA THR A 286 -18.48 -11.77 -2.68
C THR A 286 -19.78 -12.48 -2.31
N GLY A 287 -19.70 -13.69 -1.75
CA GLY A 287 -20.83 -14.61 -1.56
C GLY A 287 -21.18 -15.41 -2.82
N ARG A 288 -20.47 -15.20 -3.93
CA ARG A 288 -20.61 -15.99 -5.15
C ARG A 288 -19.55 -17.08 -5.23
N TRP A 289 -19.81 -18.06 -6.08
CA TRP A 289 -18.96 -19.20 -6.35
C TRP A 289 -18.35 -19.10 -7.75
N MET A 290 -17.07 -19.46 -7.84
CA MET A 290 -16.31 -19.54 -9.07
C MET A 290 -15.83 -20.98 -9.28
N ILE A 291 -15.70 -21.37 -10.54
CA ILE A 291 -15.12 -22.66 -10.92
C ILE A 291 -13.61 -22.63 -10.63
N ASP A 292 -13.14 -23.53 -9.76
CA ASP A 292 -11.70 -23.75 -9.53
C ASP A 292 -11.15 -24.76 -10.53
N GLU A 293 -11.87 -25.86 -10.73
CA GLU A 293 -11.41 -26.98 -11.55
C GLU A 293 -12.60 -27.75 -12.14
N VAL A 294 -12.46 -28.22 -13.38
CA VAL A 294 -13.40 -29.15 -14.03
C VAL A 294 -12.65 -30.46 -14.27
N LEU A 295 -13.04 -31.50 -13.54
CA LEU A 295 -12.46 -32.84 -13.60
C LEU A 295 -13.37 -33.71 -14.48
N PRO A 296 -12.93 -34.16 -15.66
CA PRO A 296 -13.68 -35.11 -16.47
C PRO A 296 -13.96 -36.39 -15.68
N SER A 297 -15.20 -36.88 -15.71
CA SER A 297 -15.59 -38.07 -14.96
C SER A 297 -15.24 -39.32 -15.77
N GLY A 298 -14.20 -40.04 -15.36
CA GLY A 298 -13.83 -41.31 -16.00
C GLY A 298 -14.79 -42.44 -15.61
N ALA A 299 -15.56 -42.97 -16.57
CA ALA A 299 -16.24 -44.27 -16.46
C ALA A 299 -16.62 -44.81 -17.85
N ASP A 300 -15.73 -45.62 -18.44
CA ASP A 300 -15.89 -47.06 -18.78
C ASP A 300 -14.78 -47.47 -19.80
N PRO A 301 -13.87 -48.43 -19.52
CA PRO A 301 -12.81 -48.80 -20.47
C PRO A 301 -13.28 -49.52 -21.73
N ASP A 302 -14.52 -50.03 -21.77
CA ASP A 302 -15.00 -50.95 -22.82
C ASP A 302 -16.21 -50.43 -23.63
N GLY A 303 -16.50 -49.12 -23.58
CA GLY A 303 -17.59 -48.50 -24.35
C GLY A 303 -17.08 -47.67 -25.53
N ALA A 304 -17.17 -48.20 -26.75
CA ALA A 304 -16.89 -47.49 -27.99
C ALA A 304 -17.84 -46.29 -28.24
N ASP A 305 -17.32 -45.31 -28.98
CA ASP A 305 -17.95 -44.11 -29.55
C ASP A 305 -18.41 -43.03 -28.56
N ASP A 306 -17.49 -42.17 -28.11
CA ASP A 306 -17.83 -40.77 -27.81
C ASP A 306 -16.61 -39.88 -28.12
N ALA A 307 -16.79 -38.99 -29.10
CA ALA A 307 -15.80 -38.06 -29.59
C ALA A 307 -15.28 -37.13 -28.49
N ASP A 308 -13.97 -36.87 -28.50
CA ASP A 308 -13.26 -35.67 -28.03
C ASP A 308 -14.15 -34.60 -27.37
N LEU A 309 -14.55 -34.79 -26.12
CA LEU A 309 -15.12 -33.70 -25.32
C LEU A 309 -13.96 -32.88 -24.76
N ASP A 310 -13.57 -31.83 -25.50
CA ASP A 310 -12.55 -30.87 -25.08
C ASP A 310 -12.92 -30.27 -23.71
N GLY A 311 -11.96 -30.23 -22.78
CA GLY A 311 -12.14 -29.62 -21.46
C GLY A 311 -12.57 -28.16 -21.52
N ALA A 312 -12.23 -27.45 -22.61
CA ALA A 312 -12.69 -26.10 -22.88
C ALA A 312 -14.21 -26.02 -23.15
N ASP A 313 -14.77 -26.98 -23.89
CA ASP A 313 -16.20 -27.06 -24.17
C ASP A 313 -16.98 -27.42 -22.91
N LEU A 314 -16.47 -28.35 -22.10
CA LEU A 314 -17.06 -28.67 -20.79
C LEU A 314 -17.12 -27.43 -19.88
N HIS A 315 -16.02 -26.67 -19.79
CA HIS A 315 -15.98 -25.45 -18.98
C HIS A 315 -16.99 -24.39 -19.45
N ALA A 316 -17.10 -24.17 -20.76
CA ALA A 316 -18.07 -23.22 -21.33
C ALA A 316 -19.53 -23.63 -21.06
N ARG A 317 -19.83 -24.94 -21.07
CA ARG A 317 -21.15 -25.48 -20.73
C ARG A 317 -21.48 -25.31 -19.25
N VAL A 318 -20.51 -25.56 -18.37
CA VAL A 318 -20.66 -25.33 -16.92
C VAL A 318 -20.94 -23.86 -16.64
N LEU A 319 -20.19 -22.94 -17.24
CA LEU A 319 -20.43 -21.49 -17.11
C LEU A 319 -21.85 -21.06 -17.52
N GLY A 320 -22.45 -21.74 -18.52
CA GLY A 320 -23.80 -21.44 -18.99
C GLY A 320 -24.93 -22.03 -18.12
N LEU A 321 -24.61 -22.97 -17.23
CA LEU A 321 -25.57 -23.70 -16.39
C LEU A 321 -25.44 -23.36 -14.90
N LEU A 322 -24.23 -23.12 -14.41
CA LEU A 322 -23.94 -22.80 -13.02
C LEU A 322 -24.50 -21.43 -12.66
N ASP A 323 -25.27 -21.35 -11.58
CA ASP A 323 -25.59 -20.07 -10.95
C ASP A 323 -24.49 -19.73 -9.93
N PRO A 324 -23.70 -18.66 -10.14
CA PRO A 324 -22.67 -18.27 -9.19
C PRO A 324 -23.23 -17.89 -7.81
N ALA A 325 -24.49 -17.48 -7.72
CA ALA A 325 -25.11 -17.08 -6.45
C ALA A 325 -25.57 -18.28 -5.62
N ASP A 326 -25.98 -19.37 -6.27
CA ASP A 326 -26.45 -20.58 -5.59
C ASP A 326 -26.09 -21.84 -6.39
N PRO A 327 -24.95 -22.48 -6.07
CA PRO A 327 -24.50 -23.68 -6.78
C PRO A 327 -25.31 -24.93 -6.43
N SER A 328 -26.21 -24.86 -5.45
CA SER A 328 -27.06 -25.99 -5.06
C SER A 328 -28.27 -26.18 -5.98
N LEU A 329 -28.61 -25.15 -6.77
CA LEU A 329 -29.75 -25.18 -7.69
C LEU A 329 -29.45 -26.04 -8.91
N GLU A 330 -30.28 -27.08 -9.10
CA GLU A 330 -30.26 -27.88 -10.31
C GLU A 330 -30.77 -27.06 -11.50
N ARG A 331 -29.99 -27.01 -12.59
CA ARG A 331 -30.38 -26.35 -13.84
C ARG A 331 -30.19 -27.26 -15.04
N ARG A 332 -31.13 -27.17 -15.98
CA ARG A 332 -31.14 -27.96 -17.22
C ARG A 332 -31.27 -27.04 -18.44
N ARG A 333 -30.40 -27.22 -19.43
CA ARG A 333 -30.43 -26.49 -20.71
C ARG A 333 -29.85 -27.37 -21.81
N ASP A 334 -30.51 -27.42 -22.97
CA ASP A 334 -30.03 -28.10 -24.17
C ASP A 334 -29.57 -29.57 -23.95
N GLY A 335 -30.28 -30.34 -23.12
CA GLY A 335 -29.94 -31.75 -22.82
C GLY A 335 -28.89 -31.95 -21.71
N TRP A 336 -28.25 -30.87 -21.27
CA TRP A 336 -27.28 -30.85 -20.17
C TRP A 336 -27.93 -30.45 -18.85
N ARG A 337 -27.40 -30.98 -17.75
CA ARG A 337 -27.90 -30.75 -16.40
C ARG A 337 -26.74 -30.63 -15.42
N ILE A 338 -26.76 -29.63 -14.55
CA ILE A 338 -25.81 -29.50 -13.45
C ILE A 338 -26.54 -29.76 -12.14
N ALA A 339 -26.00 -30.63 -11.29
CA ALA A 339 -26.60 -30.96 -10.01
C ALA A 339 -25.53 -31.09 -8.92
N PRO A 340 -25.84 -30.73 -7.66
CA PRO A 340 -24.93 -30.94 -6.54
C PRO A 340 -24.64 -32.43 -6.38
N LYS A 341 -23.37 -32.77 -6.13
CA LYS A 341 -22.97 -34.16 -5.93
C LYS A 341 -23.45 -34.64 -4.56
N ALA A 342 -24.24 -35.71 -4.52
CA ALA A 342 -24.76 -36.25 -3.26
C ALA A 342 -23.66 -36.96 -2.47
N ALA A 343 -23.62 -36.67 -1.16
CA ALA A 343 -22.74 -37.21 -0.11
C ALA A 343 -21.24 -36.81 -0.16
N GLY A 344 -20.81 -36.07 0.87
CA GLY A 344 -19.41 -35.94 1.30
C GLY A 344 -18.54 -34.88 0.61
N GLN A 345 -18.86 -34.42 -0.60
CA GLN A 345 -18.08 -33.39 -1.33
C GLN A 345 -18.85 -32.07 -1.41
N LYS A 346 -18.87 -31.31 -0.30
CA LYS A 346 -19.39 -29.93 -0.32
C LYS A 346 -18.60 -29.11 -1.35
N TYR A 347 -19.30 -28.33 -2.15
CA TYR A 347 -18.76 -27.45 -3.21
C TYR A 347 -18.29 -28.14 -4.51
N THR A 348 -18.73 -29.38 -4.75
CA THR A 348 -18.59 -30.04 -6.05
C THR A 348 -19.97 -30.21 -6.71
N VAL A 349 -20.10 -29.75 -7.95
CA VAL A 349 -21.29 -29.99 -8.78
C VAL A 349 -20.93 -30.91 -9.94
N THR A 350 -21.79 -31.87 -10.25
CA THR A 350 -21.56 -32.81 -11.35
C THR A 350 -22.37 -32.35 -12.56
N LEU A 351 -21.69 -32.29 -13.71
CA LEU A 351 -22.28 -32.04 -15.02
C LEU A 351 -22.73 -33.36 -15.64
N PHE A 352 -23.98 -33.40 -16.09
CA PHE A 352 -24.60 -34.54 -16.75
C PHE A 352 -25.02 -34.20 -18.18
N HIS A 353 -24.89 -35.16 -19.08
CA HIS A 353 -25.54 -35.16 -20.38
C HIS A 353 -26.57 -36.31 -20.41
N GLY A 354 -27.86 -35.98 -20.48
CA GLY A 354 -28.91 -36.97 -20.26
C GLY A 354 -28.84 -37.59 -18.85
N ARG A 355 -28.54 -38.89 -18.76
CA ARG A 355 -28.37 -39.63 -17.47
C ARG A 355 -26.91 -39.92 -17.12
N ARG A 356 -25.95 -39.60 -18.00
CA ARG A 356 -24.51 -39.89 -17.82
C ARG A 356 -23.82 -38.73 -17.11
N ALA A 357 -23.00 -39.01 -16.10
CA ALA A 357 -22.11 -38.04 -15.49
C ALA A 357 -20.89 -37.82 -16.40
N VAL A 358 -20.59 -36.57 -16.74
CA VAL A 358 -19.57 -36.19 -17.71
C VAL A 358 -18.37 -35.52 -17.04
N ALA A 359 -18.60 -34.66 -16.04
CA ALA A 359 -17.52 -34.00 -15.32
C ALA A 359 -17.94 -33.60 -13.89
N ASP A 360 -17.00 -33.62 -12.96
CA ASP A 360 -17.13 -33.03 -11.64
C ASP A 360 -16.46 -31.64 -11.61
N VAL A 361 -17.19 -30.64 -11.12
CA VAL A 361 -16.74 -29.24 -11.09
C VAL A 361 -16.53 -28.84 -9.64
N ARG A 362 -15.28 -28.52 -9.28
CA ARG A 362 -14.94 -27.98 -7.97
C ARG A 362 -15.17 -26.47 -7.97
N LEU A 363 -15.88 -25.98 -6.97
CA LEU A 363 -16.20 -24.58 -6.78
C LEU A 363 -15.44 -24.00 -5.59
N VAL A 364 -15.04 -22.73 -5.72
CA VAL A 364 -14.43 -21.95 -4.64
C VAL A 364 -15.16 -20.62 -4.48
N PRO A 365 -15.17 -20.03 -3.28
CA PRO A 365 -15.68 -18.68 -3.10
C PRO A 365 -14.91 -17.69 -3.97
N GLU A 366 -15.67 -16.85 -4.69
CA GLU A 366 -15.13 -15.71 -5.41
C GLU A 366 -14.65 -14.66 -4.40
N LEU A 367 -13.38 -14.31 -4.50
CA LEU A 367 -12.76 -13.28 -3.66
C LEU A 367 -13.31 -11.90 -4.02
N ASP A 368 -13.47 -11.03 -3.02
CA ASP A 368 -13.80 -9.63 -3.23
C ASP A 368 -12.74 -8.95 -4.15
N PRO A 369 -13.15 -8.04 -5.05
CA PRO A 369 -12.23 -7.33 -5.93
C PRO A 369 -11.10 -6.57 -5.20
N TYR A 370 -11.28 -6.27 -3.91
CA TYR A 370 -10.30 -5.56 -3.09
C TYR A 370 -9.57 -6.48 -2.10
N ALA A 371 -9.86 -7.78 -2.05
CA ALA A 371 -9.30 -8.69 -1.05
C ALA A 371 -7.76 -8.69 -1.01
N GLU A 372 -7.12 -8.72 -2.18
CA GLU A 372 -5.65 -8.71 -2.28
C GLU A 372 -5.05 -7.35 -1.91
N ALA A 373 -5.68 -6.24 -2.33
CA ALA A 373 -5.27 -4.90 -1.94
C ALA A 373 -5.40 -4.69 -0.43
N LEU A 374 -6.45 -5.26 0.18
CA LEU A 374 -6.67 -5.24 1.62
C LEU A 374 -5.60 -6.03 2.36
N VAL A 375 -5.27 -7.24 1.90
CA VAL A 375 -4.20 -8.05 2.48
C VAL A 375 -2.84 -7.36 2.34
N SER A 376 -2.55 -6.76 1.19
CA SER A 376 -1.32 -5.98 0.98
C SER A 376 -1.22 -4.78 1.93
N ALA A 377 -2.31 -4.03 2.11
CA ALA A 377 -2.36 -2.94 3.07
C ALA A 377 -2.23 -3.43 4.53
N ALA A 378 -2.83 -4.57 4.86
CA ALA A 378 -2.71 -5.22 6.17
C ALA A 378 -1.27 -5.69 6.44
N ALA A 379 -0.60 -6.27 5.45
CA ALA A 379 0.80 -6.68 5.56
C ALA A 379 1.76 -5.49 5.76
N GLY A 380 1.36 -4.29 5.32
CA GLY A 380 2.04 -3.04 5.65
C GLY A 380 1.95 -2.63 7.13
N VAL A 381 0.96 -3.14 7.86
CA VAL A 381 0.78 -2.91 9.30
C VAL A 381 1.68 -3.84 10.13
N GLY A 382 1.64 -5.13 9.81
CA GLY A 382 2.37 -6.21 10.48
C GLY A 382 1.76 -7.57 10.15
N ASP A 383 1.51 -8.40 11.17
CA ASP A 383 1.01 -9.77 10.97
C ASP A 383 -0.46 -9.80 10.54
N VAL A 384 -0.79 -10.64 9.56
CA VAL A 384 -2.13 -10.73 8.98
C VAL A 384 -2.72 -12.11 9.21
N TYR A 385 -3.87 -12.16 9.89
CA TYR A 385 -4.62 -13.38 10.16
C TYR A 385 -5.99 -13.34 9.48
N VAL A 386 -6.47 -14.49 9.02
CA VAL A 386 -7.83 -14.64 8.49
C VAL A 386 -8.67 -15.46 9.46
N ALA A 387 -9.84 -14.96 9.85
CA ALA A 387 -10.75 -15.59 10.81
C ALA A 387 -11.92 -16.32 10.13
N GLY A 388 -12.20 -17.57 10.52
CA GLY A 388 -13.37 -18.34 10.06
C GLY A 388 -13.09 -19.46 9.04
N VAL A 389 -14.13 -20.23 8.68
CA VAL A 389 -14.03 -21.51 7.97
C VAL A 389 -13.62 -21.36 6.48
N SER A 390 -12.31 -21.49 6.27
CA SER A 390 -11.59 -22.38 5.33
C SER A 390 -12.12 -22.69 3.92
N SER A 391 -11.44 -22.08 2.93
CA SER A 391 -11.06 -22.68 1.64
C SER A 391 -9.57 -22.45 1.35
N ARG A 392 -8.70 -22.73 2.34
CA ARG A 392 -7.26 -22.38 2.31
C ARG A 392 -7.01 -20.92 1.88
N LEU A 393 -7.92 -20.01 2.26
CA LEU A 393 -7.87 -18.59 1.91
C LEU A 393 -6.56 -17.95 2.40
N ASP A 394 -6.08 -18.39 3.55
CA ASP A 394 -4.77 -18.07 4.11
C ASP A 394 -3.62 -18.38 3.14
N ARG A 395 -3.64 -19.55 2.50
CA ARG A 395 -2.65 -19.93 1.49
C ARG A 395 -2.87 -19.21 0.16
N ARG A 396 -4.13 -18.99 -0.25
CA ARG A 396 -4.48 -18.27 -1.50
C ARG A 396 -4.05 -16.81 -1.44
N LEU A 397 -4.18 -16.17 -0.29
CA LEU A 397 -3.84 -14.77 -0.06
C LEU A 397 -2.43 -14.58 0.55
N LYS A 398 -1.70 -15.68 0.82
CA LYS A 398 -0.34 -15.69 1.38
C LYS A 398 -0.22 -14.88 2.68
N VAL A 399 -1.16 -15.04 3.60
CA VAL A 399 -1.19 -14.34 4.91
C VAL A 399 -0.38 -15.09 5.97
N THR A 400 -0.17 -14.49 7.14
CA THR A 400 0.63 -15.08 8.25
C THR A 400 0.00 -16.37 8.80
N GLY A 401 -1.34 -16.41 8.92
CA GLY A 401 -2.04 -17.60 9.38
C GLY A 401 -3.57 -17.45 9.43
N ALA A 402 -4.25 -18.45 9.98
CA ALA A 402 -5.70 -18.44 10.17
C ALA A 402 -6.06 -18.60 11.65
N VAL A 403 -7.21 -18.07 12.05
CA VAL A 403 -7.76 -18.20 13.41
C VAL A 403 -9.23 -18.62 13.41
N PRO A 404 -9.73 -19.23 14.49
CA PRO A 404 -11.16 -19.51 14.64
C PRO A 404 -12.02 -18.24 14.44
N GLY A 405 -13.10 -18.37 13.67
CA GLY A 405 -14.07 -17.28 13.42
C GLY A 405 -15.42 -17.53 14.09
N GLY A 406 -16.42 -16.72 13.76
CA GLY A 406 -17.76 -16.84 14.33
C GLY A 406 -17.80 -16.50 15.82
N GLY A 407 -18.49 -17.31 16.63
CA GLY A 407 -18.60 -17.10 18.09
C GLY A 407 -17.26 -17.14 18.84
N HIS A 408 -16.24 -17.83 18.28
CA HIS A 408 -14.92 -17.94 18.90
C HIS A 408 -13.97 -16.77 18.58
N LEU A 409 -14.36 -15.88 17.67
CA LEU A 409 -13.51 -14.78 17.21
C LEU A 409 -13.08 -13.85 18.35
N ALA A 410 -13.99 -13.56 19.29
CA ALA A 410 -13.68 -12.75 20.47
C ALA A 410 -12.59 -13.41 21.34
N ALA A 411 -12.65 -14.72 21.57
CA ALA A 411 -11.65 -15.45 22.33
C ALA A 411 -10.28 -15.46 21.63
N SER A 412 -10.24 -15.66 20.32
CA SER A 412 -9.00 -15.59 19.54
C SER A 412 -8.35 -14.20 19.60
N LEU A 413 -9.15 -13.13 19.61
CA LEU A 413 -8.65 -11.76 19.79
C LEU A 413 -8.05 -11.57 21.20
N ARG A 414 -8.72 -12.07 22.25
CA ARG A 414 -8.19 -12.03 23.62
C ARG A 414 -6.85 -12.74 23.76
N GLU A 415 -6.67 -13.87 23.07
CA GLU A 415 -5.40 -14.60 23.08
C GLU A 415 -4.26 -13.77 22.46
N MET A 416 -4.52 -13.12 21.31
CA MET A 416 -3.55 -12.21 20.68
C MET A 416 -3.25 -10.99 21.55
N GLU A 417 -4.27 -10.42 22.20
CA GLU A 417 -4.12 -9.33 23.16
C GLU A 417 -3.27 -9.76 24.37
N GLY A 418 -3.40 -11.01 24.83
CA GLY A 418 -2.59 -11.62 25.88
C GLY A 418 -1.11 -11.75 25.51
N LYS A 419 -0.80 -11.88 24.22
CA LYS A 419 0.57 -11.82 23.65
C LYS A 419 1.08 -10.38 23.49
N ALA A 420 0.31 -9.38 23.93
CA ALA A 420 0.61 -7.95 23.83
C ALA A 420 0.73 -7.46 22.37
N HIS A 421 -0.16 -7.93 21.49
CA HIS A 421 -0.35 -7.33 20.16
C HIS A 421 -1.43 -6.25 20.19
N GLY A 422 -1.29 -5.20 19.40
CA GLY A 422 -2.37 -4.24 19.13
C GLY A 422 -3.17 -4.69 17.91
N VAL A 423 -4.45 -5.01 18.09
CA VAL A 423 -5.21 -5.78 17.10
C VAL A 423 -6.27 -4.94 16.39
N VAL A 424 -6.21 -4.93 15.05
CA VAL A 424 -7.30 -4.42 14.20
C VAL A 424 -8.16 -5.60 13.75
N LEU A 425 -9.47 -5.56 14.01
CA LEU A 425 -10.42 -6.50 13.43
C LEU A 425 -11.18 -5.82 12.29
N VAL A 426 -11.26 -6.47 11.13
CA VAL A 426 -12.16 -6.07 10.05
C VAL A 426 -13.19 -7.17 9.82
N ALA A 427 -14.47 -6.87 10.04
CA ALA A 427 -15.54 -7.84 9.94
C ALA A 427 -16.86 -7.21 9.44
N ALA A 428 -17.73 -8.02 8.84
CA ALA A 428 -19.09 -7.59 8.47
C ALA A 428 -20.10 -7.81 9.62
N HIS A 429 -19.82 -8.78 10.50
CA HIS A 429 -20.69 -9.24 11.58
C HIS A 429 -19.86 -9.49 12.85
N GLY A 430 -20.53 -9.74 13.99
CA GLY A 430 -19.88 -10.06 15.26
C GLY A 430 -19.66 -8.83 16.14
N ARG A 431 -20.75 -8.35 16.76
CA ARG A 431 -20.75 -7.16 17.62
C ARG A 431 -19.75 -7.27 18.77
N SER A 432 -19.75 -8.40 19.48
CA SER A 432 -18.86 -8.65 20.62
C SER A 432 -17.37 -8.60 20.22
N ALA A 433 -17.01 -9.26 19.11
CA ALA A 433 -15.64 -9.26 18.59
C ALA A 433 -15.17 -7.88 18.10
N LEU A 434 -16.03 -7.15 17.37
CA LEU A 434 -15.73 -5.79 16.91
C LEU A 434 -15.60 -4.77 18.06
N SER A 435 -16.32 -4.99 19.17
CA SER A 435 -16.16 -4.19 20.39
C SER A 435 -14.96 -4.60 21.23
N ALA A 436 -14.58 -5.88 21.21
CA ALA A 436 -13.43 -6.39 21.96
C ALA A 436 -12.10 -5.95 21.36
N ALA A 437 -11.99 -5.90 20.03
CA ALA A 437 -10.77 -5.51 19.33
C ALA A 437 -10.34 -4.06 19.66
N ASP A 438 -9.03 -3.80 19.73
CA ASP A 438 -8.48 -2.46 19.95
C ASP A 438 -8.97 -1.43 18.93
N ILE A 439 -9.13 -1.87 17.68
CA ILE A 439 -9.76 -1.14 16.58
C ILE A 439 -10.66 -2.11 15.80
N GLY A 440 -11.97 -2.00 16.00
CA GLY A 440 -12.98 -2.74 15.23
C GLY A 440 -13.49 -1.95 14.03
N ILE A 441 -13.28 -2.46 12.82
CA ILE A 441 -13.77 -1.89 11.56
C ILE A 441 -14.92 -2.75 11.02
N GLY A 442 -16.13 -2.23 11.11
CA GLY A 442 -17.33 -2.83 10.52
C GLY A 442 -17.44 -2.50 9.03
N VAL A 443 -17.65 -3.50 8.19
CA VAL A 443 -17.90 -3.33 6.75
C VAL A 443 -19.38 -3.56 6.44
N ALA A 444 -20.00 -2.64 5.68
CA ALA A 444 -21.37 -2.83 5.24
C ALA A 444 -21.45 -3.81 4.07
N GLY A 445 -22.12 -4.96 4.25
CA GLY A 445 -22.43 -5.88 3.15
C GLY A 445 -23.64 -5.42 2.29
N PRO A 446 -23.85 -6.01 1.10
CA PRO A 446 -24.94 -5.66 0.16
C PRO A 446 -26.35 -6.15 0.55
N GLY A 447 -26.53 -6.86 1.67
CA GLY A 447 -27.83 -7.34 2.16
C GLY A 447 -28.58 -6.35 3.08
N PRO A 448 -29.84 -6.65 3.47
CA PRO A 448 -30.62 -5.83 4.39
C PRO A 448 -29.87 -5.62 5.70
N VAL A 449 -29.77 -4.35 6.10
CA VAL A 449 -28.90 -3.89 7.18
C VAL A 449 -29.61 -4.11 8.51
N ASN A 450 -29.21 -5.13 9.28
CA ASN A 450 -29.59 -5.19 10.68
C ASN A 450 -28.58 -4.38 11.54
N PRO A 451 -28.99 -3.25 12.14
CA PRO A 451 -28.12 -2.40 12.95
C PRO A 451 -27.55 -3.12 14.19
N ALA A 452 -28.32 -4.06 14.76
CA ALA A 452 -27.98 -4.75 15.99
C ALA A 452 -26.73 -5.64 15.87
N ARG A 453 -26.33 -5.99 14.64
CA ARG A 453 -25.18 -6.89 14.34
C ARG A 453 -23.86 -6.16 14.06
N ARG A 454 -23.84 -4.81 14.03
CA ARG A 454 -22.67 -3.99 13.67
C ARG A 454 -22.34 -2.97 14.77
N ALA A 455 -21.54 -3.33 15.76
CA ALA A 455 -20.87 -2.34 16.60
C ALA A 455 -19.36 -2.49 16.49
N GLY A 456 -18.75 -1.66 15.65
CA GLY A 456 -17.31 -1.46 15.60
C GLY A 456 -16.99 0.01 15.85
N HIS A 457 -15.74 0.31 16.16
CA HIS A 457 -15.25 1.66 16.36
C HIS A 457 -15.39 2.53 15.09
N LEU A 458 -15.29 1.90 13.92
CA LEU A 458 -15.40 2.50 12.59
C LEU A 458 -16.38 1.69 11.74
N ILE A 459 -17.25 2.34 10.96
CA ILE A 459 -18.17 1.69 10.02
C ILE A 459 -17.90 2.22 8.61
N CYS A 460 -17.36 1.36 7.76
CA CYS A 460 -17.13 1.64 6.35
C CYS A 460 -18.40 1.45 5.52
N GLY A 461 -18.46 2.11 4.36
CA GLY A 461 -19.55 1.93 3.38
C GLY A 461 -19.56 0.54 2.74
N PRO A 462 -20.44 0.34 1.74
CA PRO A 462 -20.39 -0.88 0.94
C PRO A 462 -19.02 -0.98 0.25
N GLY A 463 -18.29 -2.07 0.54
CA GLY A 463 -16.99 -2.39 -0.05
C GLY A 463 -15.78 -2.18 0.87
N LEU A 464 -14.63 -2.72 0.46
CA LEU A 464 -13.39 -2.73 1.24
C LEU A 464 -12.44 -1.57 0.93
N ALA A 465 -12.71 -0.76 -0.11
CA ALA A 465 -11.80 0.27 -0.58
C ALA A 465 -11.40 1.28 0.52
N GLN A 466 -12.34 1.71 1.37
CA GLN A 466 -12.05 2.61 2.49
C GLN A 466 -11.26 1.90 3.60
N VAL A 467 -11.46 0.59 3.78
CA VAL A 467 -10.67 -0.21 4.74
C VAL A 467 -9.21 -0.27 4.29
N VAL A 468 -8.96 -0.50 3.00
CA VAL A 468 -7.60 -0.47 2.44
C VAL A 468 -6.93 0.86 2.77
N GLN A 469 -7.62 1.99 2.52
CA GLN A 469 -7.08 3.31 2.83
C GLN A 469 -6.77 3.51 4.32
N LEU A 470 -7.65 3.03 5.21
CA LEU A 470 -7.45 3.10 6.66
C LEU A 470 -6.23 2.29 7.11
N LEU A 471 -6.06 1.07 6.61
CA LEU A 471 -4.90 0.24 6.94
C LEU A 471 -3.60 0.84 6.37
N SER A 472 -3.63 1.37 5.14
CA SER A 472 -2.50 2.09 4.55
C SER A 472 -2.10 3.36 5.33
N ALA A 473 -2.97 3.88 6.21
CA ALA A 473 -2.67 5.02 7.07
C ALA A 473 -1.82 4.65 8.29
N VAL A 474 -1.80 3.38 8.71
CA VAL A 474 -1.14 2.94 9.95
C VAL A 474 0.37 3.21 9.95
N PRO A 475 1.15 2.88 8.90
CA PRO A 475 2.58 3.21 8.86
C PRO A 475 2.85 4.73 8.96
N ALA A 476 2.00 5.54 8.32
CA ALA A 476 2.10 6.99 8.39
C ALA A 476 1.74 7.54 9.78
N ALA A 477 0.78 6.92 10.48
CA ALA A 477 0.44 7.24 11.86
C ALA A 477 1.63 6.98 12.80
N ARG A 478 2.31 5.83 12.63
CA ARG A 478 3.52 5.49 13.37
C ARG A 478 4.64 6.50 13.13
N GLU A 479 4.86 6.92 11.88
CA GLU A 479 5.88 7.92 11.55
C GLU A 479 5.52 9.31 12.10
N ALA A 480 4.24 9.73 12.03
CA ALA A 480 3.78 10.99 12.63
C ALA A 480 4.02 11.01 14.15
N ALA A 481 3.70 9.91 14.83
CA ALA A 481 3.97 9.71 16.25
C ALA A 481 5.47 9.74 16.58
N ALA A 482 6.30 9.07 15.76
CA ALA A 482 7.75 9.05 15.93
C ALA A 482 8.40 10.43 15.71
N THR A 483 7.98 11.15 14.68
CA THR A 483 8.41 12.54 14.43
C THR A 483 8.00 13.46 15.59
N GLY A 484 6.76 13.34 16.09
CA GLY A 484 6.31 14.06 17.27
C GLY A 484 7.16 13.79 18.52
N ALA A 485 7.51 12.51 18.76
CA ALA A 485 8.38 12.12 19.87
C ALA A 485 9.80 12.72 19.73
N ARG A 486 10.36 12.77 18.52
CA ARG A 486 11.65 13.45 18.26
C ARG A 486 11.56 14.95 18.57
N ILE A 487 10.50 15.62 18.12
CA ILE A 487 10.27 17.05 18.39
C ILE A 487 10.18 17.32 19.88
N ALA A 488 9.46 16.49 20.65
CA ALA A 488 9.40 16.60 22.10
C ALA A 488 10.78 16.38 22.76
N GLY A 489 11.59 15.45 22.25
CA GLY A 489 12.98 15.29 22.68
C GLY A 489 13.81 16.57 22.51
N TYR A 490 13.71 17.21 21.35
CA TYR A 490 14.40 18.49 21.08
C TYR A 490 13.85 19.64 21.95
N GLU A 491 12.54 19.68 22.19
CA GLU A 491 11.89 20.63 23.10
C GLU A 491 12.48 20.55 24.51
N ALA A 492 12.59 19.35 25.09
CA ALA A 492 13.08 19.17 26.46
C ALA A 492 14.49 19.76 26.63
N ILE A 493 15.36 19.54 25.64
CA ILE A 493 16.71 20.12 25.60
C ILE A 493 16.62 21.64 25.48
N ALA A 494 15.86 22.15 24.50
CA ALA A 494 15.73 23.57 24.26
C ALA A 494 15.15 24.34 25.46
N ALA A 495 14.08 23.83 26.06
CA ALA A 495 13.43 24.43 27.23
C ALA A 495 14.34 24.46 28.46
N THR A 496 15.16 23.42 28.67
CA THR A 496 16.14 23.36 29.76
C THR A 496 17.24 24.40 29.58
N VAL A 497 17.86 24.45 28.40
CA VAL A 497 18.94 25.40 28.10
C VAL A 497 18.42 26.84 28.17
N LEU A 498 17.25 27.13 27.62
CA LEU A 498 16.67 28.48 27.63
C LEU A 498 16.13 28.91 29.00
N GLY A 499 15.65 27.95 29.79
CA GLY A 499 15.29 28.17 31.19
C GLY A 499 16.50 28.65 32.00
N LEU A 500 17.65 28.03 31.80
CA LEU A 500 18.91 28.31 32.51
C LEU A 500 19.63 29.57 32.01
N ALA A 501 19.50 29.93 30.73
CA ALA A 501 20.22 31.06 30.16
C ALA A 501 19.62 32.44 30.50
N GLY A 502 18.35 32.51 30.91
CA GLY A 502 17.65 33.78 31.16
C GLY A 502 17.51 34.11 32.65
N PRO A 503 17.70 35.38 33.08
CA PRO A 503 17.51 35.77 34.48
C PRO A 503 16.04 35.74 34.91
N GLY A 504 15.75 35.12 36.06
CA GLY A 504 14.45 35.10 36.73
C GLY A 504 13.27 34.72 35.81
N ALA A 505 12.28 35.59 35.72
CA ALA A 505 11.05 35.39 34.94
C ALA A 505 11.26 35.32 33.41
N ARG A 506 12.41 35.78 32.88
CA ARG A 506 12.72 35.70 31.44
C ARG A 506 13.11 34.29 31.01
N GLY A 507 13.88 33.56 31.82
CA GLY A 507 14.27 32.17 31.54
C GLY A 507 13.05 31.25 31.40
N SER A 508 12.14 31.30 32.36
CA SER A 508 10.88 30.55 32.31
C SER A 508 9.99 30.91 31.10
N ARG A 509 9.94 32.20 30.71
CA ARG A 509 9.20 32.62 29.51
C ARG A 509 9.81 32.04 28.23
N ASN A 510 11.14 31.99 28.13
CA ASN A 510 11.82 31.41 26.97
C ASN A 510 11.62 29.88 26.90
N ALA A 511 11.64 29.19 28.04
CA ALA A 511 11.32 27.76 28.11
C ALA A 511 9.89 27.45 27.64
N LEU A 512 8.91 28.28 28.04
CA LEU A 512 7.52 28.16 27.58
C LEU A 512 7.36 28.47 26.08
N LEU A 513 8.13 29.42 25.55
CA LEU A 513 8.14 29.71 24.11
C LEU A 513 8.67 28.51 23.31
N ALA A 514 9.74 27.85 23.77
CA ALA A 514 10.25 26.63 23.15
C ALA A 514 9.18 25.52 23.10
N SER A 515 8.45 25.33 24.20
CA SER A 515 7.34 24.38 24.28
C SER A 515 6.22 24.68 23.29
N ASN A 516 5.81 25.95 23.17
CA ASN A 516 4.76 26.36 22.24
C ASN A 516 5.16 26.21 20.77
N VAL A 517 6.42 26.55 20.43
CA VAL A 517 6.96 26.35 19.07
C VAL A 517 7.03 24.86 18.73
N ALA A 518 7.51 24.04 19.66
CA ALA A 518 7.55 22.59 19.48
C ALA A 518 6.15 21.99 19.32
N ALA A 519 5.17 22.47 20.08
CA ALA A 519 3.77 22.06 19.96
C ALA A 519 3.19 22.37 18.57
N LEU A 520 3.43 23.58 18.03
CA LEU A 520 3.04 23.94 16.66
C LEU A 520 3.76 23.08 15.61
N ALA A 521 5.04 22.80 15.80
CA ALA A 521 5.80 21.90 14.94
C ALA A 521 5.24 20.48 14.97
N GLY A 522 4.80 19.99 16.13
CA GLY A 522 4.09 18.73 16.29
C GLY A 522 2.79 18.71 15.47
N ILE A 523 1.95 19.74 15.60
CA ILE A 523 0.73 19.88 14.80
C ILE A 523 1.04 19.85 13.30
N ALA A 524 2.02 20.63 12.86
CA ALA A 524 2.45 20.69 11.46
C ALA A 524 2.95 19.34 10.95
N ALA A 525 3.77 18.62 11.74
CA ALA A 525 4.25 17.29 11.40
C ALA A 525 3.10 16.27 11.27
N GLY A 526 2.11 16.31 12.19
CA GLY A 526 0.93 15.46 12.10
C GLY A 526 0.12 15.69 10.82
N VAL A 527 -0.09 16.95 10.45
CA VAL A 527 -0.77 17.32 9.19
C VAL A 527 0.05 16.90 7.96
N TRP A 528 1.37 17.10 8.01
CA TRP A 528 2.30 16.77 6.94
C TRP A 528 2.29 15.27 6.61
N HIS A 529 2.37 14.41 7.63
CA HIS A 529 2.33 12.96 7.44
C HIS A 529 0.94 12.44 7.04
N ALA A 530 -0.13 13.18 7.31
CA ALA A 530 -1.47 12.82 6.88
C ALA A 530 -1.73 13.13 5.38
N ASP A 531 -1.09 14.16 4.81
CA ASP A 531 -1.37 14.65 3.44
C ASP A 531 -1.18 13.57 2.34
N PRO A 532 -0.11 12.76 2.32
CA PRO A 532 0.03 11.68 1.34
C PRO A 532 -1.09 10.65 1.43
N VAL A 533 -1.48 10.26 2.65
CA VAL A 533 -2.52 9.25 2.92
C VAL A 533 -3.90 9.73 2.49
N ILE A 534 -4.17 11.02 2.69
CA ILE A 534 -5.44 11.65 2.32
C ILE A 534 -5.59 11.79 0.81
N ARG A 535 -4.47 11.91 0.10
CA ARG A 535 -4.44 11.96 -1.38
C ARG A 535 -4.39 10.59 -2.02
N MET A 536 -4.23 9.51 -1.24
CA MET A 536 -4.31 8.16 -1.80
C MET A 536 -5.70 7.94 -2.40
N HIS A 537 -5.69 7.53 -3.66
CA HIS A 537 -6.90 7.05 -4.34
C HIS A 537 -7.23 5.66 -3.80
N PRO A 538 -8.53 5.32 -3.68
CA PRO A 538 -8.90 3.94 -3.37
C PRO A 538 -8.26 3.00 -4.40
N PRO A 539 -7.85 1.78 -3.98
CA PRO A 539 -7.37 0.78 -4.93
C PRO A 539 -8.42 0.56 -6.02
N ARG A 540 -7.99 0.13 -7.21
CA ARG A 540 -8.92 -0.29 -8.26
C ARG A 540 -9.45 -1.69 -7.95
N PRO A 541 -10.75 -1.96 -8.17
CA PRO A 541 -11.28 -3.31 -8.01
C PRO A 541 -10.64 -4.23 -9.06
N VAL A 542 -10.10 -5.36 -8.62
CA VAL A 542 -9.55 -6.36 -9.54
C VAL A 542 -10.70 -7.08 -10.23
N ASP A 543 -10.69 -7.08 -11.57
CA ASP A 543 -11.60 -7.91 -12.36
C ASP A 543 -11.15 -9.37 -12.29
N ARG A 544 -12.04 -10.24 -11.79
CA ARG A 544 -11.80 -11.68 -11.63
C ARG A 544 -12.50 -12.54 -12.69
N ASN A 545 -13.03 -11.92 -13.75
CA ASN A 545 -13.60 -12.67 -14.87
C ASN A 545 -12.54 -13.62 -15.48
N PRO A 546 -12.83 -14.93 -15.64
CA PRO A 546 -11.93 -15.87 -16.28
C PRO A 546 -11.96 -15.70 -17.80
N TRP A 547 -11.49 -14.57 -18.30
CA TRP A 547 -11.57 -14.19 -19.72
C TRP A 547 -11.07 -15.28 -20.68
N HIS A 548 -10.02 -16.01 -20.28
CA HIS A 548 -9.43 -17.12 -21.01
C HIS A 548 -10.39 -18.29 -21.29
N ALA A 549 -11.34 -18.54 -20.38
CA ALA A 549 -12.25 -19.67 -20.44
C ALA A 549 -13.64 -19.30 -20.99
N ILE A 550 -13.86 -18.02 -21.28
CA ILE A 550 -15.14 -17.50 -21.79
C ILE A 550 -15.12 -17.47 -23.33
N PRO A 551 -16.21 -17.89 -24.01
CA PRO A 551 -16.36 -17.74 -25.45
C PRO A 551 -16.40 -16.26 -25.89
N VAL A 552 -15.80 -15.94 -27.03
CA VAL A 552 -15.63 -14.57 -27.55
C VAL A 552 -16.93 -13.75 -27.59
N ARG A 553 -18.07 -14.37 -27.95
CA ARG A 553 -19.39 -13.71 -27.97
C ARG A 553 -19.80 -13.14 -26.60
N GLU A 554 -19.50 -13.89 -25.54
CA GLU A 554 -19.84 -13.52 -24.16
C GLU A 554 -18.86 -12.47 -23.65
N VAL A 555 -17.60 -12.51 -24.09
CA VAL A 555 -16.61 -11.46 -23.82
C VAL A 555 -17.09 -10.11 -24.39
N PHE A 556 -17.56 -10.08 -25.63
CA PHE A 556 -18.14 -8.88 -26.22
C PHE A 556 -19.39 -8.39 -25.48
N ALA A 557 -20.26 -9.29 -25.03
CA ALA A 557 -21.44 -8.93 -24.26
C ALA A 557 -21.07 -8.28 -22.91
N ARG A 558 -20.14 -8.89 -22.15
CA ARG A 558 -19.67 -8.38 -20.85
C ARG A 558 -18.94 -7.05 -20.96
N LEU A 559 -18.07 -6.93 -21.97
CA LEU A 559 -17.34 -5.70 -22.25
C LEU A 559 -18.16 -4.67 -23.02
N ARG A 560 -19.42 -4.94 -23.37
CA ARG A 560 -20.25 -4.07 -24.23
C ARG A 560 -19.46 -3.57 -25.45
N SER A 561 -18.82 -4.50 -26.15
CA SER A 561 -17.97 -4.27 -27.33
C SER A 561 -18.42 -5.13 -28.52
N SER A 562 -17.75 -5.03 -29.66
CA SER A 562 -18.08 -5.76 -30.89
C SER A 562 -16.83 -6.17 -31.67
N PRO A 563 -16.95 -7.10 -32.64
CA PRO A 563 -15.84 -7.42 -33.56
C PRO A 563 -15.35 -6.21 -34.38
N ARG A 564 -16.16 -5.16 -34.51
CA ARG A 564 -15.79 -3.89 -35.18
C ARG A 564 -15.09 -2.90 -34.24
N GLY A 565 -14.81 -3.31 -33.00
CA GLY A 565 -14.26 -2.46 -31.96
C GLY A 565 -15.30 -1.60 -31.24
N LEU A 566 -14.81 -0.71 -30.38
CA LEU A 566 -15.62 0.25 -29.62
C LEU A 566 -15.95 1.49 -30.46
N ALA A 567 -17.04 2.17 -30.10
CA ALA A 567 -17.33 3.49 -30.63
C ALA A 567 -16.38 4.53 -30.02
N ARG A 568 -15.88 5.51 -30.80
CA ARG A 568 -14.95 6.54 -30.28
C ARG A 568 -15.47 7.27 -29.03
N LYS A 569 -16.78 7.54 -28.96
CA LYS A 569 -17.41 8.18 -27.79
C LYS A 569 -17.36 7.27 -26.55
N GLU A 570 -17.64 5.99 -26.73
CA GLU A 570 -17.60 5.00 -25.64
C GLU A 570 -16.16 4.81 -25.14
N ALA A 571 -15.18 4.77 -26.06
CA ALA A 571 -13.77 4.72 -25.72
C ALA A 571 -13.32 5.96 -24.92
N ALA A 572 -13.79 7.17 -25.28
CA ALA A 572 -13.50 8.39 -24.52
C ALA A 572 -14.15 8.42 -23.13
N VAL A 573 -15.32 7.78 -22.95
CA VAL A 573 -15.98 7.64 -21.64
C VAL A 573 -15.28 6.61 -20.77
N ARG A 574 -14.80 5.52 -21.37
CA ARG A 574 -14.08 4.43 -20.71
C ARG A 574 -12.60 4.68 -20.53
N GLN A 575 -12.06 5.70 -21.21
CA GLN A 575 -10.72 6.15 -20.95
C GLN A 575 -10.65 6.34 -19.45
N PRO A 576 -9.75 5.62 -18.77
CA PRO A 576 -9.54 5.93 -17.37
C PRO A 576 -9.34 7.43 -17.34
N GLU A 577 -10.07 8.15 -16.48
CA GLU A 577 -9.65 9.50 -16.09
C GLU A 577 -8.16 9.33 -15.86
N GLN A 578 -7.34 9.85 -16.79
CA GLN A 578 -5.90 9.63 -16.77
C GLN A 578 -5.53 9.94 -15.34
N ALA A 579 -5.15 8.92 -14.57
CA ALA A 579 -4.93 9.10 -13.14
C ALA A 579 -4.02 10.31 -13.08
N GLU A 580 -4.56 11.46 -12.62
CA GLU A 580 -4.06 12.78 -13.01
C GLU A 580 -2.56 12.71 -12.99
N GLY A 581 -1.96 12.83 -14.20
CA GLY A 581 -0.69 12.17 -14.54
C GLY A 581 0.37 12.29 -13.46
N GLU A 582 1.21 11.26 -13.31
CA GLU A 582 2.37 11.19 -12.37
C GLU A 582 2.42 12.39 -11.43
N PRO A 583 2.00 12.25 -10.14
CA PRO A 583 1.65 13.36 -9.28
C PRO A 583 2.53 14.56 -9.55
N ALA A 584 1.90 15.67 -9.99
CA ALA A 584 2.60 16.84 -10.51
C ALA A 584 3.86 17.10 -9.68
N PRO A 585 5.04 17.29 -10.32
CA PRO A 585 6.31 17.44 -9.61
C PRO A 585 6.10 18.34 -8.41
N PRO A 586 6.52 17.92 -7.19
CA PRO A 586 6.36 18.76 -6.02
C PRO A 586 6.88 20.16 -6.37
N GLY A 587 6.06 21.19 -6.12
CA GLY A 587 6.49 22.56 -6.36
C GLY A 587 7.76 22.85 -5.56
N ILE A 588 8.54 23.86 -5.97
CA ILE A 588 9.80 24.21 -5.28
C ILE A 588 9.59 24.35 -3.77
N GLY A 589 8.48 24.97 -3.35
CA GLY A 589 8.14 25.09 -1.93
C GLY A 589 7.94 23.76 -1.20
N ARG A 590 7.32 22.76 -1.82
CA ARG A 590 7.13 21.43 -1.21
C ARG A 590 8.45 20.67 -1.12
N ALA A 591 9.27 20.70 -2.16
CA ALA A 591 10.59 20.05 -2.14
C ALA A 591 11.54 20.68 -1.11
N VAL A 592 11.51 22.01 -0.94
CA VAL A 592 12.26 22.71 0.11
C VAL A 592 11.72 22.33 1.50
N ALA A 593 10.39 22.24 1.66
CA ALA A 593 9.78 21.82 2.91
C ALA A 593 10.06 20.34 3.26
N GLU A 594 10.14 19.45 2.26
CA GLU A 594 10.58 18.06 2.44
C GLU A 594 12.05 18.00 2.93
N GLU A 595 12.92 18.88 2.43
CA GLU A 595 14.30 18.99 2.91
C GLU A 595 14.40 19.56 4.35
N LEU A 596 13.46 20.43 4.75
CA LEU A 596 13.38 20.95 6.11
C LEU A 596 12.97 19.89 7.16
N VAL A 597 12.39 18.76 6.75
CA VAL A 597 11.95 17.68 7.63
C VAL A 597 13.03 16.58 7.79
N ASN A 598 14.18 16.73 7.12
CA ASN A 598 15.33 15.83 7.28
C ASN A 598 15.79 15.76 8.76
N PRO A 599 16.10 14.58 9.34
CA PRO A 599 16.46 14.43 10.77
C PRO A 599 17.53 15.40 11.32
N LEU A 600 18.38 15.98 10.49
CA LEU A 600 19.37 16.99 10.89
C LEU A 600 18.78 18.39 11.07
N THR A 601 17.81 18.77 10.23
CA THR A 601 17.28 20.13 10.15
C THR A 601 16.55 20.57 11.44
N PRO A 602 15.71 19.73 12.10
CA PRO A 602 15.15 20.07 13.40
C PRO A 602 16.19 20.29 14.50
N ALA A 603 17.30 19.56 14.49
CA ALA A 603 18.37 19.73 15.49
C ALA A 603 19.09 21.08 15.31
N LEU A 604 19.31 21.49 14.06
CA LEU A 604 19.93 22.77 13.71
C LEU A 604 19.00 23.95 13.94
N ALA A 605 17.72 23.79 13.61
CA ALA A 605 16.68 24.75 13.93
C ALA A 605 16.55 24.95 15.44
N ALA A 606 16.68 23.87 16.24
CA ALA A 606 16.78 23.96 17.69
C ALA A 606 18.03 24.76 18.12
N GLY A 607 19.20 24.50 17.52
CA GLY A 607 20.44 25.28 17.75
C GLY A 607 20.29 26.78 17.43
N ALA A 608 19.69 27.12 16.28
CA ALA A 608 19.39 28.50 15.92
C ALA A 608 18.42 29.16 16.92
N GLY A 609 17.38 28.45 17.33
CA GLY A 609 16.44 28.89 18.36
C GLY A 609 17.12 29.13 19.71
N LEU A 610 18.05 28.24 20.08
CA LEU A 610 18.88 28.39 21.29
C LEU A 610 19.73 29.66 21.23
N ALA A 611 20.45 29.89 20.13
CA ALA A 611 21.27 31.10 19.94
C ALA A 611 20.43 32.38 20.01
N ALA A 612 19.26 32.39 19.35
CA ALA A 612 18.36 33.55 19.30
C ALA A 612 17.85 33.92 20.69
N ALA A 613 17.43 32.92 21.48
CA ALA A 613 16.83 33.16 22.79
C ALA A 613 17.84 33.51 23.88
N VAL A 614 19.14 33.30 23.65
CA VAL A 614 20.26 33.80 24.47
C VAL A 614 20.62 35.25 24.10
N GLY A 615 20.06 35.76 23.00
CA GLY A 615 20.32 37.11 22.48
C GLY A 615 21.42 37.17 21.42
N SER A 616 21.98 36.02 20.99
CA SER A 616 22.91 35.96 19.86
C SER A 616 22.14 35.92 18.55
N ILE A 617 21.67 37.10 18.12
CA ILE A 617 20.93 37.27 16.86
C ILE A 617 21.83 36.91 15.67
N LEU A 618 23.12 37.22 15.74
CA LEU A 618 24.08 36.91 14.67
C LEU A 618 24.25 35.40 14.49
N ASP A 619 24.49 34.63 15.56
CA ASP A 619 24.65 33.18 15.44
C ASP A 619 23.35 32.51 14.99
N ALA A 620 22.21 32.97 15.51
CA ALA A 620 20.90 32.49 15.06
C ALA A 620 20.64 32.78 13.58
N ALA A 621 20.99 33.98 13.10
CA ALA A 621 20.86 34.36 11.71
C ALA A 621 21.82 33.57 10.81
N LEU A 622 23.04 33.30 11.28
CA LEU A 622 24.01 32.46 10.56
C LEU A 622 23.51 31.01 10.44
N ILE A 623 23.11 30.38 11.54
CA ILE A 623 22.60 29.00 11.53
C ILE A 623 21.30 28.92 10.71
N GLY A 624 20.37 29.84 10.93
CA GLY A 624 19.12 29.92 10.16
C GLY A 624 19.37 30.16 8.66
N GLY A 625 20.36 30.99 8.32
CA GLY A 625 20.80 31.23 6.95
C GLY A 625 21.38 29.98 6.30
N VAL A 626 22.25 29.25 7.01
CA VAL A 626 22.81 27.97 6.53
C VAL A 626 21.70 26.95 6.29
N VAL A 627 20.78 26.79 7.24
CA VAL A 627 19.63 25.88 7.09
C VAL A 627 18.77 26.30 5.88
N ALA A 628 18.43 27.57 5.76
CA ALA A 628 17.62 28.07 4.64
C ALA A 628 18.31 27.85 3.29
N VAL A 629 19.59 28.20 3.17
CA VAL A 629 20.38 27.98 1.95
C VAL A 629 20.49 26.49 1.63
N ASN A 630 20.80 25.65 2.62
CA ASN A 630 20.91 24.20 2.43
C ASN A 630 19.58 23.58 2.01
N SER A 631 18.44 23.98 2.60
CA SER A 631 17.12 23.49 2.21
C SER A 631 16.71 23.96 0.82
N ILE A 632 17.02 25.22 0.45
CA ILE A 632 16.78 25.72 -0.91
C ILE A 632 17.64 24.95 -1.92
N VAL A 633 18.94 24.84 -1.66
CA VAL A 633 19.88 24.13 -2.54
C VAL A 633 19.51 22.65 -2.66
N GLY A 634 19.24 21.97 -1.54
CA GLY A 634 18.80 20.58 -1.49
C GLY A 634 17.47 20.37 -2.22
N GLY A 635 16.47 21.22 -1.98
CA GLY A 635 15.18 21.18 -2.68
C GLY A 635 15.32 21.38 -4.19
N VAL A 636 16.12 22.37 -4.63
CA VAL A 636 16.39 22.62 -6.05
C VAL A 636 17.17 21.45 -6.68
N GLN A 637 18.17 20.91 -5.99
CA GLN A 637 18.95 19.75 -6.45
C GLN A 637 18.07 18.50 -6.59
N ARG A 638 17.19 18.25 -5.64
CA ARG A 638 16.23 17.14 -5.65
C ARG A 638 15.27 17.25 -6.83
N LEU A 639 14.70 18.43 -7.08
CA LEU A 639 13.86 18.68 -8.25
C LEU A 639 14.62 18.51 -9.57
N GLY A 640 15.88 18.96 -9.63
CA GLY A 640 16.74 18.76 -10.79
C GLY A 640 17.02 17.28 -11.05
N ALA A 641 17.25 16.50 -9.99
CA ALA A 641 17.44 15.06 -10.07
C ALA A 641 16.16 14.35 -10.54
N ASP A 642 15.00 14.65 -9.95
CA ASP A 642 13.72 14.06 -10.32
C ASP A 642 13.31 14.38 -11.76
N ARG A 643 13.63 15.58 -12.26
CA ARG A 643 13.41 15.95 -13.66
C ARG A 643 14.34 15.17 -14.59
N ALA A 644 15.60 15.00 -14.22
CA ALA A 644 16.56 14.23 -15.01
C ALA A 644 16.16 12.75 -15.10
N VAL A 645 15.70 12.14 -14.01
CA VAL A 645 15.17 10.77 -14.00
C VAL A 645 13.92 10.65 -14.87
N ARG A 646 12.96 11.59 -14.77
CA ARG A 646 11.76 11.58 -15.61
C ARG A 646 12.03 11.77 -17.10
N GLN A 647 12.97 12.64 -17.48
CA GLN A 647 13.37 12.79 -18.88
C GLN A 647 13.98 11.50 -19.46
N LEU A 648 14.72 10.75 -18.64
CA LEU A 648 15.25 9.44 -19.02
C LEU A 648 14.13 8.39 -19.20
N ALA A 649 13.00 8.53 -18.50
CA ALA A 649 11.86 7.60 -18.59
C ALA A 649 10.89 7.89 -19.76
N ARG A 650 10.79 9.15 -20.22
CA ARG A 650 9.76 9.62 -21.18
C ARG A 650 9.88 9.13 -22.64
N HIS A 651 10.85 8.28 -22.98
CA HIS A 651 11.17 7.93 -24.38
C HIS A 651 10.63 6.56 -24.84
N ALA A 652 9.56 6.03 -24.24
CA ALA A 652 9.02 4.71 -24.60
C ALA A 652 7.49 4.69 -24.66
N SER A 653 6.89 5.29 -25.69
CA SER A 653 5.47 5.06 -26.02
C SER A 653 5.37 4.05 -27.17
N VAL A 654 4.67 2.94 -26.95
CA VAL A 654 4.45 1.90 -27.97
C VAL A 654 3.18 2.25 -28.76
N PRO A 655 3.24 2.48 -30.09
CA PRO A 655 2.04 2.68 -30.91
C PRO A 655 1.28 1.36 -31.07
N VAL A 656 -0.05 1.42 -31.01
CA VAL A 656 -0.95 0.26 -31.04
C VAL A 656 -1.98 0.43 -32.15
N ARG A 657 -2.14 -0.60 -32.99
CA ARG A 657 -3.18 -0.66 -34.02
C ARG A 657 -4.44 -1.28 -33.44
N LEU A 658 -5.57 -0.61 -33.61
CA LEU A 658 -6.87 -1.07 -33.12
C LEU A 658 -8.00 -0.73 -34.08
N LEU A 659 -9.16 -1.34 -33.87
CA LEU A 659 -10.41 -1.04 -34.56
C LEU A 659 -11.29 -0.17 -33.66
N ARG A 660 -11.75 0.98 -34.17
CA ARG A 660 -12.78 1.84 -33.54
C ARG A 660 -13.77 2.26 -34.60
N ASP A 661 -15.07 2.15 -34.30
CA ASP A 661 -16.16 2.36 -35.26
C ASP A 661 -16.02 1.50 -36.56
N GLY A 662 -15.34 0.36 -36.49
CA GLY A 662 -15.04 -0.51 -37.64
C GLY A 662 -13.86 -0.06 -38.50
N GLU A 663 -13.20 1.05 -38.17
CA GLU A 663 -12.04 1.57 -38.90
C GLU A 663 -10.72 1.29 -38.15
N PRO A 664 -9.64 0.92 -38.85
CA PRO A 664 -8.32 0.78 -38.24
C PRO A 664 -7.75 2.15 -37.87
N VAL A 665 -7.38 2.32 -36.60
CA VAL A 665 -6.77 3.52 -36.04
C VAL A 665 -5.51 3.12 -35.27
N THR A 666 -4.48 3.95 -35.32
CA THR A 666 -3.28 3.77 -34.48
C THR A 666 -3.32 4.79 -33.34
N VAL A 667 -3.22 4.30 -32.11
CA VAL A 667 -3.19 5.14 -30.89
C VAL A 667 -1.99 4.77 -30.01
N PRO A 668 -1.54 5.66 -29.11
CA PRO A 668 -0.59 5.29 -28.06
C PRO A 668 -1.18 4.21 -27.14
N ALA A 669 -0.33 3.31 -26.61
CA ALA A 669 -0.75 2.27 -25.67
C ALA A 669 -1.48 2.83 -24.42
N GLU A 670 -1.17 4.07 -24.01
CA GLU A 670 -1.83 4.69 -22.84
C GLU A 670 -3.30 5.06 -23.09
N GLU A 671 -3.75 5.10 -24.35
CA GLU A 671 -5.13 5.40 -24.72
C GLU A 671 -6.02 4.16 -24.89
N LEU A 672 -5.46 2.97 -24.66
CA LEU A 672 -6.19 1.70 -24.69
C LEU A 672 -7.16 1.59 -23.53
N VAL A 673 -8.34 1.04 -23.80
CA VAL A 673 -9.37 0.77 -22.79
C VAL A 673 -9.91 -0.65 -22.89
N PRO A 674 -10.38 -1.26 -21.79
CA PRO A 674 -11.08 -2.54 -21.86
C PRO A 674 -12.25 -2.52 -22.85
N GLY A 675 -12.25 -3.48 -23.77
CA GLY A 675 -13.18 -3.62 -24.89
C GLY A 675 -12.64 -3.14 -26.23
N ASP A 676 -11.53 -2.40 -26.31
CA ASP A 676 -10.88 -2.10 -27.60
C ASP A 676 -10.47 -3.41 -28.30
N VAL A 677 -10.55 -3.46 -29.63
CA VAL A 677 -10.10 -4.61 -30.43
C VAL A 677 -8.80 -4.24 -31.11
N VAL A 678 -7.70 -4.86 -30.69
CA VAL A 678 -6.35 -4.63 -31.20
C VAL A 678 -6.01 -5.61 -32.31
N GLU A 679 -5.25 -5.14 -33.30
CA GLU A 679 -4.70 -5.96 -34.37
C GLU A 679 -3.24 -6.28 -34.05
N LEU A 680 -2.94 -7.57 -33.91
CA LEU A 680 -1.63 -8.11 -33.58
C LEU A 680 -0.98 -8.72 -34.83
N ARG A 681 0.24 -8.31 -35.14
CA ARG A 681 1.03 -8.85 -36.26
C ARG A 681 2.43 -9.23 -35.78
N ALA A 682 3.06 -10.18 -36.47
CA ALA A 682 4.45 -10.58 -36.19
C ALA A 682 5.39 -9.36 -36.04
N GLY A 683 6.10 -9.31 -34.91
CA GLY A 683 6.99 -8.23 -34.51
C GLY A 683 6.38 -7.16 -33.60
N ASP A 684 5.07 -7.18 -33.37
CA ASP A 684 4.43 -6.25 -32.43
C ASP A 684 4.66 -6.68 -30.97
N ALA A 685 4.83 -5.71 -30.07
CA ALA A 685 4.73 -5.92 -28.65
C ALA A 685 3.27 -5.81 -28.21
N VAL A 686 2.87 -6.65 -27.26
CA VAL A 686 1.50 -6.66 -26.71
C VAL A 686 1.41 -5.59 -25.62
N PRO A 687 0.55 -4.57 -25.79
CA PRO A 687 0.48 -3.40 -24.90
C PRO A 687 -0.43 -3.59 -23.68
N ALA A 688 -1.25 -4.64 -23.67
CA ALA A 688 -2.32 -4.88 -22.70
C ALA A 688 -2.70 -6.36 -22.68
N ASP A 689 -3.34 -6.84 -21.62
CA ASP A 689 -3.85 -8.20 -21.59
C ASP A 689 -5.10 -8.30 -22.46
N CYS A 690 -5.09 -9.23 -23.42
CA CYS A 690 -6.15 -9.35 -24.41
C CYS A 690 -6.65 -10.78 -24.55
N ARG A 691 -7.95 -10.90 -24.81
CA ARG A 691 -8.60 -12.15 -25.22
C ARG A 691 -8.59 -12.26 -26.74
N ILE A 692 -8.04 -13.36 -27.26
CA ILE A 692 -7.95 -13.59 -28.71
C ILE A 692 -9.34 -13.81 -29.32
N VAL A 693 -9.67 -13.02 -30.34
CA VAL A 693 -10.91 -13.12 -31.13
C VAL A 693 -10.68 -13.99 -32.37
N GLU A 694 -9.54 -13.79 -33.03
CA GLU A 694 -9.13 -14.50 -34.23
C GLU A 694 -7.62 -14.71 -34.19
N ALA A 695 -7.16 -15.91 -34.56
CA ALA A 695 -5.75 -16.25 -34.64
C ALA A 695 -5.49 -17.04 -35.92
N VAL A 696 -4.56 -16.55 -36.75
CA VAL A 696 -4.12 -17.21 -37.97
C VAL A 696 -2.61 -17.44 -37.88
N GLY A 697 -2.23 -18.67 -37.51
CA GLY A 697 -0.83 -19.05 -37.27
C GLY A 697 -0.16 -18.19 -36.20
N LEU A 698 -0.93 -17.69 -35.23
CA LEU A 698 -0.47 -16.75 -34.21
C LEU A 698 0.42 -17.49 -33.20
N GLU A 699 1.67 -17.06 -33.08
CA GLU A 699 2.63 -17.55 -32.10
C GLU A 699 3.21 -16.37 -31.33
N MET A 700 3.35 -16.54 -30.02
CA MET A 700 3.81 -15.49 -29.10
C MET A 700 5.15 -15.86 -28.48
N ASP A 701 6.06 -14.89 -28.42
CA ASP A 701 7.22 -14.91 -27.55
C ASP A 701 6.78 -14.45 -26.15
N GLU A 702 6.61 -15.42 -25.25
CA GLU A 702 6.20 -15.20 -23.87
C GLU A 702 7.38 -15.29 -22.89
N ALA A 703 8.62 -15.17 -23.37
CA ALA A 703 9.82 -15.26 -22.52
C ALA A 703 9.80 -14.28 -21.34
N SER A 704 9.20 -13.09 -21.52
CA SER A 704 9.07 -12.10 -20.44
C SER A 704 8.08 -12.51 -19.33
N LEU A 705 7.19 -13.47 -19.61
CA LEU A 705 6.21 -14.01 -18.66
C LEU A 705 6.64 -15.38 -18.10
N THR A 706 7.25 -16.24 -18.93
CA THR A 706 7.53 -17.65 -18.62
C THR A 706 9.02 -17.96 -18.44
N GLY A 707 9.92 -17.11 -18.95
CA GLY A 707 11.37 -17.37 -19.02
C GLY A 707 11.80 -18.30 -20.18
N GLU A 708 10.85 -18.86 -20.94
CA GLU A 708 11.13 -19.81 -22.03
C GLU A 708 11.15 -19.12 -23.40
N SER A 709 12.14 -19.44 -24.24
CA SER A 709 12.36 -18.76 -25.55
C SER A 709 11.63 -19.40 -26.73
N LEU A 710 10.87 -20.47 -26.51
CA LEU A 710 10.13 -21.14 -27.58
C LEU A 710 8.79 -20.42 -27.81
N PRO A 711 8.46 -20.06 -29.07
CA PRO A 711 7.17 -19.47 -29.39
C PRO A 711 6.00 -20.38 -28.96
N VAL A 712 5.00 -19.78 -28.33
CA VAL A 712 3.78 -20.47 -27.86
C VAL A 712 2.66 -20.21 -28.87
N ALA A 713 2.10 -21.28 -29.44
CA ALA A 713 0.97 -21.18 -30.35
C ALA A 713 -0.30 -20.74 -29.62
N LYS A 714 -1.06 -19.84 -30.25
CA LYS A 714 -2.27 -19.25 -29.68
C LYS A 714 -3.50 -19.53 -30.55
N THR A 715 -4.67 -19.56 -29.90
CA THR A 715 -5.95 -19.88 -30.53
C THR A 715 -7.06 -18.98 -30.02
N ALA A 716 -8.14 -18.81 -30.78
CA ALA A 716 -9.33 -18.09 -30.32
C ALA A 716 -10.21 -18.95 -29.39
N GLN A 717 -10.03 -20.28 -29.37
CA GLN A 717 -10.86 -21.17 -28.56
C GLN A 717 -10.68 -20.92 -27.05
N PRO A 718 -11.73 -21.06 -26.22
CA PRO A 718 -11.59 -21.01 -24.77
C PRO A 718 -10.52 -21.98 -24.29
N SER A 719 -9.83 -21.62 -23.21
CA SER A 719 -8.83 -22.47 -22.57
C SER A 719 -9.22 -22.66 -21.11
N ALA A 720 -9.12 -23.89 -20.61
CA ALA A 720 -9.34 -24.22 -19.20
C ALA A 720 -8.05 -24.09 -18.35
N ALA A 721 -6.96 -23.54 -18.91
CA ALA A 721 -5.65 -23.51 -18.27
C ALA A 721 -5.59 -22.54 -17.08
N ARG A 722 -5.07 -23.03 -15.94
CA ARG A 722 -4.98 -22.27 -14.69
C ARG A 722 -3.85 -21.24 -14.71
N VAL A 723 -2.67 -21.64 -15.19
CA VAL A 723 -1.46 -20.81 -15.20
C VAL A 723 -1.51 -19.86 -16.41
N PRO A 724 -1.23 -18.56 -16.25
CA PRO A 724 -1.21 -17.61 -17.37
C PRO A 724 -0.43 -18.10 -18.59
N ALA A 725 0.73 -18.73 -18.38
CA ALA A 725 1.59 -19.30 -19.43
C ALA A 725 0.87 -20.30 -20.35
N ASP A 726 -0.05 -21.09 -19.81
CA ASP A 726 -0.71 -22.19 -20.53
C ASP A 726 -2.01 -21.73 -21.22
N ARG A 727 -2.45 -20.48 -20.99
CA ARG A 727 -3.68 -19.93 -21.56
C ARG A 727 -3.45 -19.56 -23.03
N ALA A 728 -3.62 -20.53 -23.92
CA ALA A 728 -3.49 -20.36 -25.36
C ALA A 728 -4.49 -19.36 -25.97
N SER A 729 -5.54 -19.01 -25.22
CA SER A 729 -6.63 -18.13 -25.64
C SER A 729 -6.40 -16.64 -25.31
N MET A 730 -5.28 -16.33 -24.65
CA MET A 730 -4.91 -15.02 -24.15
C MET A 730 -3.54 -14.58 -24.67
N VAL A 731 -3.33 -13.27 -24.72
CA VAL A 731 -2.02 -12.63 -24.85
C VAL A 731 -1.85 -11.58 -23.76
N TYR A 732 -0.61 -11.36 -23.30
CA TYR A 732 -0.31 -10.60 -22.08
C TYR A 732 0.58 -9.38 -22.33
N GLU A 733 0.40 -8.30 -21.57
CA GLU A 733 1.26 -7.11 -21.63
C GLU A 733 2.75 -7.51 -21.50
N GLY A 734 3.60 -6.97 -22.37
CA GLY A 734 5.05 -7.20 -22.35
C GLY A 734 5.51 -8.44 -23.12
N THR A 735 4.60 -9.26 -23.63
CA THR A 735 4.91 -10.33 -24.60
C THR A 735 5.01 -9.77 -26.03
N ALA A 736 5.54 -10.54 -26.98
CA ALA A 736 5.67 -10.10 -28.37
C ALA A 736 5.15 -11.14 -29.36
N VAL A 737 4.60 -10.71 -30.49
CA VAL A 737 4.12 -11.62 -31.54
C VAL A 737 5.32 -12.18 -32.31
N ALA A 738 5.59 -13.48 -32.18
CA ALA A 738 6.69 -14.15 -32.87
C ALA A 738 6.36 -14.38 -34.35
N ALA A 739 5.16 -14.89 -34.64
CA ALA A 739 4.68 -15.19 -35.98
C ALA A 739 3.15 -15.09 -36.09
N GLY A 740 2.65 -15.03 -37.32
CA GLY A 740 1.22 -14.95 -37.61
C GLY A 740 0.60 -13.57 -37.40
N HIS A 741 -0.72 -13.55 -37.38
CA HIS A 741 -1.53 -12.37 -37.07
C HIS A 741 -2.83 -12.78 -36.37
N GLY A 742 -3.44 -11.84 -35.67
CA GLY A 742 -4.69 -12.07 -34.97
C GLY A 742 -5.37 -10.78 -34.54
N LEU A 743 -6.66 -10.90 -34.22
CA LEU A 743 -7.44 -9.87 -33.56
C LEU A 743 -7.63 -10.27 -32.11
N ALA A 744 -7.49 -9.32 -31.18
CA ALA A 744 -7.69 -9.58 -29.77
C ALA A 744 -8.45 -8.42 -29.11
N THR A 745 -9.35 -8.73 -28.18
CA THR A 745 -10.09 -7.73 -27.41
C THR A 745 -9.36 -7.48 -26.10
N VAL A 746 -9.08 -6.21 -25.80
CA VAL A 746 -8.45 -5.77 -24.55
C VAL A 746 -9.36 -6.10 -23.37
N VAL A 747 -8.85 -6.82 -22.37
CA VAL A 747 -9.58 -7.17 -21.15
C VAL A 747 -9.02 -6.47 -19.91
N ALA A 748 -7.73 -6.14 -19.89
CA ALA A 748 -7.11 -5.36 -18.82
C ALA A 748 -5.98 -4.47 -19.36
N THR A 749 -5.78 -3.30 -18.75
CA THR A 749 -4.82 -2.27 -19.19
C THR A 749 -4.07 -1.68 -18.00
N GLY A 750 -2.80 -1.29 -18.19
CA GLY A 750 -2.02 -0.60 -17.17
C GLY A 750 -1.91 -1.42 -15.87
N PRO A 751 -2.20 -0.85 -14.68
CA PRO A 751 -2.02 -1.55 -13.41
C PRO A 751 -2.85 -2.83 -13.25
N ASP A 752 -3.89 -3.01 -14.08
CA ASP A 752 -4.81 -4.14 -13.99
C ASP A 752 -4.33 -5.39 -14.76
N THR A 753 -3.24 -5.31 -15.53
CA THR A 753 -2.63 -6.44 -16.28
C THR A 753 -1.89 -7.41 -15.36
N GLU A 754 -1.77 -8.68 -15.76
CA GLU A 754 -1.07 -9.72 -14.99
C GLU A 754 0.36 -9.31 -14.64
N ALA A 755 1.09 -8.75 -15.61
CA ALA A 755 2.47 -8.30 -15.42
C ALA A 755 2.56 -7.18 -14.36
N ARG A 756 1.66 -6.19 -14.42
CA ARG A 756 1.66 -5.06 -13.49
C ARG A 756 1.10 -5.41 -12.12
N ARG A 757 0.14 -6.33 -12.04
CA ARG A 757 -0.35 -6.87 -10.76
C ARG A 757 0.77 -7.59 -10.02
N ALA A 758 1.60 -8.36 -10.74
CA ALA A 758 2.78 -8.97 -10.15
C ALA A 758 3.78 -7.93 -9.59
N GLU A 759 3.99 -6.81 -10.30
CA GLU A 759 4.83 -5.70 -9.81
C GLU A 759 4.25 -5.01 -8.55
N HIS A 760 2.92 -4.89 -8.44
CA HIS A 760 2.29 -4.25 -7.28
C HIS A 760 2.24 -5.13 -6.02
N LEU A 761 2.39 -6.46 -6.18
CA LEU A 761 2.51 -7.39 -5.07
C LEU A 761 3.91 -7.40 -4.44
N THR A 762 4.91 -6.80 -5.12
CA THR A 762 6.24 -6.58 -4.53
C THR A 762 6.24 -5.36 -3.61
N HIS A 763 6.71 -5.55 -2.37
CA HIS A 763 6.82 -4.48 -1.39
C HIS A 763 7.60 -3.27 -1.93
N PRO A 764 7.23 -2.04 -1.54
CA PRO A 764 7.97 -0.85 -1.93
C PRO A 764 9.45 -1.02 -1.56
N PRO A 765 10.38 -0.65 -2.46
CA PRO A 765 11.80 -0.84 -2.23
C PRO A 765 12.21 -0.09 -0.95
N ARG A 766 12.96 -0.79 -0.09
CA ARG A 766 13.54 -0.17 1.12
C ARG A 766 14.46 1.00 0.72
N PRO A 767 14.60 2.04 1.56
CA PRO A 767 15.55 3.13 1.33
C PRO A 767 16.94 2.57 0.98
N GLY A 768 17.64 3.22 0.05
CA GLY A 768 18.98 2.78 -0.38
C GLY A 768 20.00 2.80 0.77
N ALA A 769 20.96 1.88 0.76
CA ALA A 769 21.87 1.66 1.88
C ALA A 769 22.88 2.79 2.14
N VAL A 770 23.09 3.74 1.21
CA VAL A 770 23.82 5.00 1.43
C VAL A 770 23.04 5.85 2.40
N HIS A 771 21.72 5.93 2.23
CA HIS A 771 20.84 6.68 3.12
C HIS A 771 20.87 6.07 4.54
N ASP A 772 20.87 4.73 4.64
CA ASP A 772 21.03 4.05 5.93
C ASP A 772 22.39 4.32 6.57
N ARG A 773 23.47 4.34 5.77
CA ARG A 773 24.82 4.64 6.27
C ARG A 773 24.97 6.08 6.68
N LEU A 774 24.38 7.02 5.94
CA LEU A 774 24.30 8.43 6.32
C LEU A 774 23.47 8.63 7.58
N SER A 775 22.37 7.89 7.73
CA SER A 775 21.56 7.88 8.95
C SER A 775 22.35 7.31 10.13
N GLN A 776 23.14 6.26 9.91
CA GLN A 776 24.03 5.69 10.93
C GLN A 776 25.15 6.67 11.33
N LEU A 777 25.83 7.28 10.37
CA LEU A 777 26.81 8.34 10.60
C LEU A 777 26.19 9.51 11.37
N THR A 778 24.99 9.93 10.98
CA THR A 778 24.24 10.99 11.66
C THR A 778 23.93 10.62 13.11
N ARG A 779 23.44 9.39 13.35
CA ARG A 779 23.18 8.85 14.70
C ARG A 779 24.43 8.77 15.58
N GLN A 780 25.63 8.69 14.99
CA GLN A 780 26.91 8.67 15.71
C GLN A 780 27.52 10.08 15.86
N ALA A 781 27.44 10.92 14.83
CA ALA A 781 28.04 12.25 14.80
C ALA A 781 27.26 13.27 15.65
N LEU A 782 25.93 13.20 15.66
CA LEU A 782 25.09 14.07 16.49
C LEU A 782 25.44 14.01 17.99
N PRO A 783 25.48 12.84 18.65
CA PRO A 783 25.82 12.78 20.07
C PRO A 783 27.27 13.21 20.34
N LEU A 784 28.21 12.94 19.43
CA LEU A 784 29.60 13.40 19.57
C LEU A 784 29.69 14.93 19.50
N SER A 785 28.99 15.55 18.54
CA SER A 785 28.94 17.01 18.36
C SER A 785 28.28 17.69 19.55
N ALA A 786 27.18 17.12 20.05
CA ALA A 786 26.51 17.57 21.26
C ALA A 786 27.43 17.43 22.49
N ALA A 787 28.16 16.32 22.63
CA ALA A 787 29.11 16.12 23.72
C ALA A 787 30.25 17.16 23.68
N ALA A 788 30.79 17.47 22.51
CA ALA A 788 31.80 18.52 22.36
C ALA A 788 31.27 19.90 22.77
N GLY A 789 30.05 20.24 22.35
CA GLY A 789 29.38 21.47 22.77
C GLY A 789 29.16 21.52 24.29
N VAL A 790 28.67 20.43 24.89
CA VAL A 790 28.46 20.32 26.34
C VAL A 790 29.77 20.43 27.12
N LEU A 791 30.83 19.76 26.66
CA LEU A 791 32.16 19.84 27.28
C LEU A 791 32.72 21.27 27.21
N LEU A 792 32.57 21.95 26.08
CA LEU A 792 32.98 23.35 25.93
C LEU A 792 32.16 24.26 26.85
N LEU A 793 30.84 24.06 26.91
CA LEU A 793 29.97 24.80 27.82
C LEU A 793 30.40 24.61 29.28
N ALA A 794 30.61 23.37 29.71
CA ALA A 794 31.07 23.04 31.05
C ALA A 794 32.43 23.69 31.37
N ALA A 795 33.39 23.62 30.44
CA ALA A 795 34.69 24.26 30.62
C ALA A 795 34.60 25.79 30.76
N ASN A 796 33.75 26.45 29.97
CA ASN A 796 33.54 27.89 30.06
C ASN A 796 32.81 28.30 31.35
N LEU A 797 31.83 27.52 31.80
CA LEU A 797 31.16 27.74 33.08
C LEU A 797 32.12 27.53 34.27
N LEU A 798 32.97 26.50 34.23
CA LEU A 798 34.01 26.26 35.25
C LEU A 798 35.05 27.40 35.30
N ARG A 799 35.26 28.11 34.20
CA ARG A 799 36.07 29.34 34.14
C ARG A 799 35.35 30.59 34.63
N GLY A 800 34.11 30.46 35.11
CA GLY A 800 33.30 31.57 35.61
C GLY A 800 32.67 32.46 34.54
N GLN A 801 32.64 32.03 33.27
CA GLN A 801 31.95 32.80 32.24
C GLN A 801 30.43 32.74 32.44
N PRO A 802 29.71 33.86 32.20
CA PRO A 802 28.26 33.86 32.28
C PRO A 802 27.68 32.96 31.19
N MET A 803 26.57 32.27 31.51
CA MET A 803 25.90 31.29 30.62
C MET A 803 25.66 31.84 29.21
N SER A 804 25.27 33.11 29.08
CA SER A 804 25.05 33.73 27.78
C SER A 804 26.29 33.82 26.89
N GLN A 805 27.47 34.03 27.49
CA GLN A 805 28.76 34.08 26.77
C GLN A 805 29.33 32.67 26.55
N ALA A 806 29.05 31.73 27.45
CA ALA A 806 29.53 30.35 27.35
C ALA A 806 28.73 29.51 26.34
N LEU A 807 27.43 29.80 26.18
CA LEU A 807 26.49 29.02 25.38
C LEU A 807 26.60 29.28 23.87
N SER A 808 26.84 30.53 23.44
CA SER A 808 27.00 30.88 22.01
C SER A 808 28.11 30.07 21.33
N PRO A 809 29.35 30.02 21.87
CA PRO A 809 30.43 29.22 21.31
C PRO A 809 30.16 27.72 21.37
N ALA A 810 29.49 27.23 22.43
CA ALA A 810 29.14 25.83 22.59
C ALA A 810 28.11 25.35 21.55
N VAL A 811 27.06 26.14 21.31
CA VAL A 811 26.06 25.86 20.27
C VAL A 811 26.71 25.97 18.88
N SER A 812 27.53 27.00 18.66
CA SER A 812 28.25 27.17 17.39
C SER A 812 29.15 25.97 17.08
N LEU A 813 29.89 25.45 18.07
CA LEU A 813 30.71 24.25 17.91
C LEU A 813 29.87 23.01 17.62
N ALA A 814 28.78 22.81 18.36
CA ALA A 814 27.90 21.65 18.19
C ALA A 814 27.25 21.63 16.79
N VAL A 815 26.85 22.80 16.28
CA VAL A 815 26.25 22.96 14.95
C VAL A 815 27.30 22.81 13.84
N ALA A 816 28.47 23.45 13.98
CA ALA A 816 29.53 23.41 12.96
C ALA A 816 30.06 21.98 12.68
N ALA A 817 29.91 21.06 13.64
CA ALA A 817 30.32 19.67 13.49
C ALA A 817 29.27 18.78 12.79
N VAL A 818 28.07 19.29 12.50
CA VAL A 818 27.00 18.53 11.83
C VAL A 818 27.27 18.49 10.31
N PRO A 819 27.38 17.29 9.70
CA PRO A 819 27.74 17.17 8.29
C PRO A 819 26.51 17.28 7.37
N GLU A 820 25.89 18.46 7.32
CA GLU A 820 24.65 18.72 6.57
C GLU A 820 24.76 18.50 5.06
N GLY A 821 25.94 18.70 4.47
CA GLY A 821 26.14 18.59 3.03
C GLY A 821 26.25 17.14 2.51
N LEU A 822 26.44 16.16 3.39
CA LEU A 822 26.70 14.77 2.98
C LEU A 822 25.52 14.13 2.21
N PRO A 823 24.24 14.27 2.62
CA PRO A 823 23.12 13.73 1.86
C PRO A 823 23.05 14.29 0.43
N SER A 824 23.25 15.60 0.27
CA SER A 824 23.24 16.26 -1.04
C SER A 824 24.39 15.79 -1.93
N VAL A 825 25.60 15.69 -1.39
CA VAL A 825 26.77 15.17 -2.12
C VAL A 825 26.53 13.73 -2.57
N ALA A 826 25.92 12.89 -1.74
CA ALA A 826 25.57 11.52 -2.10
C ALA A 826 24.58 11.46 -3.27
N THR A 827 23.52 12.27 -3.25
CA THR A 827 22.55 12.37 -4.36
C THR A 827 23.21 12.82 -5.66
N VAL A 828 24.09 13.83 -5.61
CA VAL A 828 24.83 14.31 -6.79
C VAL A 828 25.76 13.23 -7.34
N ALA A 829 26.47 12.51 -6.45
CA ALA A 829 27.35 11.41 -6.86
C ALA A 829 26.57 10.27 -7.52
N GLN A 830 25.42 9.87 -6.96
CA GLN A 830 24.54 8.86 -7.54
C GLN A 830 23.99 9.29 -8.91
N LEU A 831 23.58 10.56 -9.06
CA LEU A 831 23.12 11.09 -10.34
C LEU A 831 24.24 11.14 -11.39
N ALA A 832 25.46 11.52 -10.98
CA ALA A 832 26.62 11.49 -11.86
C ALA A 832 26.95 10.06 -12.33
N ALA A 833 26.87 9.07 -11.43
CA ALA A 833 27.03 7.66 -11.76
C ALA A 833 25.93 7.18 -12.73
N ALA A 834 24.66 7.51 -12.48
CA ALA A 834 23.53 7.19 -13.35
C ALA A 834 23.71 7.77 -14.77
N ARG A 835 24.14 9.04 -14.88
CA ARG A 835 24.45 9.69 -16.16
C ARG A 835 25.60 9.00 -16.89
N ARG A 836 26.67 8.62 -16.19
CA ARG A 836 27.81 7.88 -16.80
C ARG A 836 27.38 6.51 -17.33
N LEU A 837 26.50 5.81 -16.62
CA LEU A 837 25.95 4.52 -17.05
C LEU A 837 24.98 4.67 -18.22
N SER A 838 24.13 5.70 -18.21
CA SER A 838 23.20 5.99 -19.31
C SER A 838 23.94 6.28 -20.62
N ARG A 839 25.08 7.00 -20.56
CA ARG A 839 25.96 7.21 -21.73
C ARG A 839 26.57 5.92 -22.28
N ARG A 840 26.54 4.82 -21.53
CA ARG A 840 27.01 3.49 -21.93
C ARG A 840 25.84 2.54 -22.26
N GLY A 841 24.62 3.06 -22.42
CA GLY A 841 23.43 2.27 -22.74
C GLY A 841 22.75 1.60 -21.53
N VAL A 842 23.17 1.90 -20.29
CA VAL A 842 22.55 1.36 -19.08
C VAL A 842 21.61 2.40 -18.46
N LEU A 843 20.31 2.21 -18.62
CA LEU A 843 19.28 3.10 -18.06
C LEU A 843 19.08 2.84 -16.57
N VAL A 844 19.30 3.86 -15.75
CA VAL A 844 19.15 3.78 -14.28
C VAL A 844 17.85 4.49 -13.87
N ARG A 845 16.78 3.71 -13.63
CA ARG A 845 15.46 4.24 -13.23
C ARG A 845 15.45 4.82 -11.81
N ASN A 846 16.21 4.23 -10.89
CA ASN A 846 16.38 4.70 -9.52
C ASN A 846 17.89 4.80 -9.20
N PRO A 847 18.45 6.02 -9.01
CA PRO A 847 19.86 6.20 -8.69
C PRO A 847 20.32 5.48 -7.40
N GLY A 848 19.41 5.25 -6.45
CA GLY A 848 19.69 4.49 -5.23
C GLY A 848 20.05 3.02 -5.49
N THR A 849 19.54 2.42 -6.57
CA THR A 849 19.81 1.03 -6.96
C THR A 849 21.27 0.79 -7.35
N LEU A 850 22.01 1.83 -7.76
CA LEU A 850 23.42 1.71 -8.13
C LEU A 850 24.31 1.30 -6.95
N GLU A 851 23.95 1.70 -5.75
CA GLU A 851 24.68 1.32 -4.57
C GLU A 851 24.33 -0.11 -4.13
N SER A 852 23.05 -0.49 -4.21
CA SER A 852 22.64 -1.89 -4.03
C SER A 852 23.41 -2.81 -4.97
N LEU A 853 23.58 -2.42 -6.25
CA LEU A 853 24.37 -3.14 -7.24
C LEU A 853 25.83 -3.34 -6.80
N GLY A 854 26.45 -2.34 -6.17
CA GLY A 854 27.83 -2.43 -5.67
C GLY A 854 28.02 -3.38 -4.49
N ARG A 855 26.92 -3.85 -3.86
CA ARG A 855 26.93 -4.82 -2.76
C ARG A 855 26.38 -6.18 -3.16
N VAL A 856 26.05 -6.38 -4.44
CA VAL A 856 25.55 -7.66 -4.94
C VAL A 856 26.64 -8.72 -4.80
N GLN A 857 26.32 -9.78 -4.07
CA GLN A 857 27.20 -10.95 -3.87
C GLN A 857 26.71 -12.16 -4.68
N ALA A 858 25.43 -12.17 -5.05
CA ALA A 858 24.81 -13.22 -5.85
C ALA A 858 24.14 -12.58 -7.08
N LEU A 859 24.54 -13.03 -8.26
CA LEU A 859 23.93 -12.61 -9.51
C LEU A 859 22.97 -13.71 -9.97
N CYS A 860 21.68 -13.41 -9.93
CA CYS A 860 20.66 -14.24 -10.54
C CYS A 860 20.43 -13.72 -11.95
N PHE A 861 20.87 -14.48 -12.94
CA PHE A 861 20.61 -14.17 -14.33
C PHE A 861 19.41 -14.98 -14.80
N ASP A 862 18.48 -14.31 -15.48
CA ASP A 862 17.57 -15.03 -16.34
C ASP A 862 18.37 -15.66 -17.49
N LYS A 863 17.97 -16.83 -17.97
CA LYS A 863 18.63 -17.50 -19.09
C LYS A 863 18.31 -16.74 -20.38
N THR A 864 17.04 -16.53 -20.65
CA THR A 864 16.54 -16.09 -21.95
C THR A 864 16.65 -14.58 -22.10
N GLY A 865 17.25 -14.09 -23.19
CA GLY A 865 17.37 -12.65 -23.47
C GLY A 865 18.37 -11.90 -22.56
N THR A 866 18.89 -12.57 -21.52
CA THR A 866 19.91 -12.04 -20.59
C THR A 866 21.24 -12.78 -20.73
N LEU A 867 21.28 -14.11 -20.56
CA LEU A 867 22.48 -14.91 -20.86
C LEU A 867 22.54 -15.34 -22.33
N THR A 868 21.37 -15.56 -22.93
CA THR A 868 21.23 -15.89 -24.36
C THR A 868 20.74 -14.67 -25.14
N GLU A 869 21.03 -14.62 -26.44
CA GLU A 869 20.58 -13.53 -27.32
C GLU A 869 19.06 -13.53 -27.58
N GLY A 870 18.31 -14.47 -26.99
CA GLY A 870 16.88 -14.66 -27.28
C GLY A 870 16.61 -15.03 -28.74
N ARG A 871 17.59 -15.64 -29.42
CA ARG A 871 17.51 -16.02 -30.84
C ARG A 871 17.95 -17.46 -31.02
N LEU A 872 17.20 -18.20 -31.84
CA LEU A 872 17.59 -19.53 -32.27
C LEU A 872 18.75 -19.42 -33.29
N ARG A 873 19.74 -20.31 -33.15
CA ARG A 873 20.87 -20.45 -34.08
C ARG A 873 21.04 -21.92 -34.42
N LEU A 874 21.29 -22.21 -35.70
CA LEU A 874 21.66 -23.57 -36.14
C LEU A 874 23.01 -23.94 -35.51
N ARG A 875 23.03 -25.00 -34.71
CA ARG A 875 24.25 -25.43 -33.98
C ARG A 875 24.94 -26.61 -34.64
N VAL A 876 24.15 -27.56 -35.15
CA VAL A 876 24.61 -28.84 -35.71
C VAL A 876 23.70 -29.21 -36.88
N VAL A 877 24.28 -29.80 -37.92
CA VAL A 877 23.58 -30.49 -39.00
C VAL A 877 23.95 -31.97 -38.90
N SER A 878 22.95 -32.85 -38.99
CA SER A 878 23.15 -34.30 -38.94
C SER A 878 22.27 -34.99 -39.98
N ASP A 879 22.78 -36.08 -40.56
CA ASP A 879 22.03 -37.01 -41.41
C ASP A 879 21.59 -38.27 -40.66
N GLY A 880 21.82 -38.32 -39.34
CA GLY A 880 21.53 -39.45 -38.46
C GLY A 880 22.71 -40.41 -38.24
N ALA A 881 23.80 -40.30 -39.01
CA ALA A 881 25.03 -41.07 -38.83
C ALA A 881 26.20 -40.19 -38.41
N ASP A 882 26.39 -39.06 -39.09
CA ASP A 882 27.41 -38.07 -38.80
C ASP A 882 26.77 -36.75 -38.36
N GLU A 883 27.50 -35.96 -37.59
CA GLU A 883 27.09 -34.62 -37.18
C GLU A 883 28.24 -33.61 -37.28
N ALA A 884 27.95 -32.42 -37.78
CA ALA A 884 28.95 -31.36 -37.91
C ALA A 884 28.35 -29.98 -37.66
N ARG A 885 29.21 -29.05 -37.23
CA ARG A 885 28.83 -27.66 -37.02
C ARG A 885 28.84 -26.88 -38.35
N PRO A 886 27.99 -25.85 -38.52
CA PRO A 886 27.91 -25.02 -39.73
C PRO A 886 29.24 -24.51 -40.29
N ASP A 887 30.19 -24.19 -39.42
CA ASP A 887 31.51 -23.65 -39.73
C ASP A 887 32.50 -24.68 -40.30
N ALA A 888 32.22 -25.98 -40.16
CA ALA A 888 33.09 -27.07 -40.60
C ALA A 888 32.29 -28.22 -41.24
N LEU A 889 31.35 -27.89 -42.13
CA LEU A 889 30.39 -28.85 -42.67
C LEU A 889 31.02 -29.75 -43.78
N PRO A 890 31.05 -31.09 -43.62
CA PRO A 890 31.41 -32.03 -44.67
C PRO A 890 30.46 -31.96 -45.86
N GLU A 891 30.95 -32.32 -47.05
CA GLU A 891 30.20 -32.19 -48.31
C GLU A 891 28.87 -32.95 -48.32
N HIS A 892 28.80 -34.13 -47.69
CA HIS A 892 27.56 -34.91 -47.60
C HIS A 892 26.49 -34.24 -46.72
N LEU A 893 26.88 -33.57 -45.62
CA LEU A 893 25.95 -32.82 -44.76
C LEU A 893 25.49 -31.50 -45.39
N ARG A 894 26.23 -30.95 -46.37
CA ARG A 894 25.80 -29.74 -47.09
C ARG A 894 24.51 -29.96 -47.85
N ALA A 895 24.28 -31.18 -48.34
CA ALA A 895 23.02 -31.55 -49.00
C ALA A 895 21.81 -31.52 -48.04
N VAL A 896 22.02 -31.90 -46.78
CA VAL A 896 20.99 -31.85 -45.72
C VAL A 896 20.62 -30.41 -45.39
N LEU A 897 21.62 -29.55 -45.17
CA LEU A 897 21.38 -28.12 -44.95
C LEU A 897 20.74 -27.45 -46.17
N ALA A 898 21.16 -27.80 -47.38
CA ALA A 898 20.52 -27.33 -48.62
C ALA A 898 19.06 -27.76 -48.73
N ALA A 899 18.72 -28.99 -48.30
CA ALA A 899 17.33 -29.45 -48.24
C ALA A 899 16.50 -28.66 -47.22
N ALA A 900 17.06 -28.38 -46.03
CA ALA A 900 16.43 -27.55 -45.02
C ALA A 900 16.20 -26.10 -45.52
N LEU A 901 17.15 -25.52 -46.25
CA LEU A 901 16.99 -24.21 -46.90
C LEU A 901 15.90 -24.21 -47.98
N ARG A 902 15.78 -25.30 -48.76
CA ARG A 902 14.70 -25.46 -49.75
C ARG A 902 13.33 -25.60 -49.09
N ALA A 903 13.27 -26.19 -47.89
CA ALA A 903 12.10 -26.26 -47.04
C ALA A 903 11.89 -24.99 -46.20
N THR A 904 12.76 -23.98 -46.30
CA THR A 904 12.53 -22.69 -45.64
C THR A 904 11.61 -21.83 -46.52
N PRO A 905 10.56 -21.16 -45.98
CA PRO A 905 9.70 -20.26 -46.74
C PRO A 905 10.51 -19.15 -47.43
N ALA A 906 10.07 -18.65 -48.59
CA ALA A 906 10.76 -17.47 -49.16
C ALA A 906 10.37 -16.19 -48.39
N PRO A 907 11.31 -15.24 -48.21
CA PRO A 907 10.97 -13.90 -47.75
C PRO A 907 9.97 -13.26 -48.72
N ARG A 908 8.77 -12.89 -48.25
CA ARG A 908 7.84 -12.05 -49.03
C ARG A 908 8.25 -10.58 -48.86
N ASP A 909 8.38 -9.86 -49.98
CA ASP A 909 8.59 -8.40 -50.04
C ASP A 909 9.79 -7.85 -49.23
N GLY A 910 10.93 -8.55 -49.22
CA GLY A 910 12.14 -8.08 -48.53
C GLY A 910 12.04 -8.02 -47.00
N ARG A 911 10.98 -8.59 -46.40
CA ARG A 911 10.79 -8.69 -44.94
C ARG A 911 11.50 -9.92 -44.37
N ARG A 912 11.82 -9.88 -43.07
CA ARG A 912 12.46 -11.01 -42.35
C ARG A 912 11.55 -12.25 -42.38
N LEU A 913 12.15 -13.44 -42.40
CA LEU A 913 11.42 -14.71 -42.28
C LEU A 913 10.60 -14.71 -40.96
N PRO A 914 9.33 -15.15 -41.00
CA PRO A 914 8.43 -15.04 -39.87
C PRO A 914 8.88 -15.92 -38.69
N HIS A 915 9.21 -17.19 -38.94
CA HIS A 915 9.52 -18.13 -37.86
C HIS A 915 10.99 -18.07 -37.39
N PRO A 916 11.29 -18.10 -36.07
CA PRO A 916 12.66 -18.08 -35.55
C PRO A 916 13.55 -19.24 -36.03
N THR A 917 13.00 -20.44 -36.18
CA THR A 917 13.75 -21.61 -36.68
C THR A 917 14.14 -21.45 -38.15
N ASP A 918 13.24 -20.92 -38.97
CA ASP A 918 13.51 -20.63 -40.39
C ASP A 918 14.64 -19.60 -40.53
N ARG A 919 14.63 -18.57 -39.67
CA ARG A 919 15.72 -17.60 -39.58
C ARG A 919 17.03 -18.27 -39.18
N ALA A 920 17.01 -19.19 -38.22
CA ALA A 920 18.20 -19.91 -37.76
C ALA A 920 18.80 -20.80 -38.86
N VAL A 921 17.97 -21.51 -39.62
CA VAL A 921 18.39 -22.35 -40.75
C VAL A 921 18.93 -21.50 -41.90
N ALA A 922 18.23 -20.42 -42.27
CA ALA A 922 18.68 -19.50 -43.31
C ALA A 922 20.03 -18.84 -42.96
N ALA A 923 20.20 -18.39 -41.72
CA ALA A 923 21.46 -17.83 -41.24
C ALA A 923 22.59 -18.89 -41.20
N GLY A 924 22.28 -20.12 -40.77
CA GLY A 924 23.23 -21.23 -40.78
C GLY A 924 23.68 -21.62 -42.19
N GLY A 925 22.77 -21.55 -43.18
CA GLY A 925 23.09 -21.70 -44.59
C GLY A 925 24.07 -20.63 -45.11
N GLN A 926 23.82 -19.36 -44.76
CA GLN A 926 24.72 -18.26 -45.10
C GLN A 926 26.10 -18.43 -44.46
N GLU A 927 26.16 -18.83 -43.19
CA GLU A 927 27.41 -19.08 -42.46
C GLU A 927 28.23 -20.22 -43.08
N ALA A 928 27.57 -21.31 -43.47
CA ALA A 928 28.20 -22.47 -44.09
C ALA A 928 28.48 -22.31 -45.60
N GLY A 929 28.09 -21.18 -46.22
CA GLY A 929 28.18 -20.99 -47.68
C GLY A 929 27.35 -22.02 -48.47
N VAL A 930 26.22 -22.44 -47.91
CA VAL A 930 25.28 -23.38 -48.54
C VAL A 930 24.06 -22.62 -49.04
N THR A 931 23.63 -22.96 -50.25
CA THR A 931 22.53 -22.37 -50.98
C THR A 931 21.47 -23.43 -51.29
N VAL A 932 20.29 -22.98 -51.71
CA VAL A 932 19.22 -23.87 -52.18
C VAL A 932 19.60 -24.69 -53.43
N HIS A 933 20.70 -24.32 -54.12
CA HIS A 933 21.17 -24.97 -55.33
C HIS A 933 22.22 -26.06 -55.06
N ASP A 934 22.76 -26.16 -53.85
CA ASP A 934 23.74 -27.18 -53.51
C ASP A 934 23.11 -28.59 -53.57
N GLY A 935 23.78 -29.48 -54.30
CA GLY A 935 23.29 -30.82 -54.68
C GLY A 935 22.22 -30.84 -55.78
N LEU A 936 21.57 -29.71 -56.10
CA LEU A 936 20.48 -29.60 -57.08
C LEU A 936 20.55 -28.27 -57.86
N PRO A 937 21.45 -28.15 -58.86
CA PRO A 937 21.65 -26.91 -59.59
C PRO A 937 20.38 -26.47 -60.34
N GLY A 938 20.08 -25.17 -60.24
CA GLY A 938 18.88 -24.59 -60.87
C GLY A 938 17.56 -24.97 -60.19
N TRP A 939 17.59 -25.38 -58.92
CA TRP A 939 16.38 -25.56 -58.11
C TRP A 939 15.46 -24.32 -58.17
N GLY A 940 14.21 -24.55 -58.57
CA GLY A 940 13.12 -23.58 -58.52
C GLY A 940 11.91 -24.18 -57.83
N ARG A 941 11.39 -23.50 -56.80
CA ARG A 941 10.20 -23.93 -56.06
C ARG A 941 8.94 -23.77 -56.92
N GLN A 942 8.14 -24.83 -57.01
CA GLN A 942 6.90 -24.88 -57.79
C GLN A 942 5.66 -24.86 -56.89
N ALA A 943 5.71 -25.54 -55.75
CA ALA A 943 4.64 -25.57 -54.77
C ALA A 943 5.20 -25.51 -53.35
N GLU A 944 4.40 -24.99 -52.44
CA GLU A 944 4.72 -24.84 -51.03
C GLU A 944 3.49 -25.22 -50.20
N LEU A 945 3.73 -26.04 -49.19
CA LEU A 945 2.76 -26.36 -48.15
C LEU A 945 3.26 -25.70 -46.86
N PRO A 946 2.63 -24.61 -46.39
CA PRO A 946 3.08 -23.89 -45.21
C PRO A 946 2.99 -24.76 -43.94
N PHE A 947 3.82 -24.41 -42.95
CA PHE A 947 3.83 -25.07 -41.65
C PHE A 947 2.50 -24.84 -40.94
N GLU A 948 1.90 -25.92 -40.46
CA GLU A 948 0.74 -25.88 -39.58
C GLU A 948 1.05 -26.74 -38.35
N PRO A 949 0.84 -26.23 -37.11
CA PRO A 949 1.22 -26.95 -35.90
C PRO A 949 0.64 -28.36 -35.79
N HIS A 950 -0.61 -28.57 -36.23
CA HIS A 950 -1.26 -29.88 -36.21
C HIS A 950 -0.66 -30.87 -37.23
N ARG A 951 -0.01 -30.37 -38.29
CA ARG A 951 0.67 -31.18 -39.30
C ARG A 951 2.11 -31.51 -38.91
N GLY A 952 2.75 -30.61 -38.16
CA GLY A 952 4.11 -30.77 -37.66
C GLY A 952 5.21 -30.70 -38.74
N LEU A 953 4.89 -30.27 -39.96
CA LEU A 953 5.88 -30.14 -41.04
C LEU A 953 5.56 -28.99 -42.01
N HIS A 954 6.61 -28.44 -42.63
CA HIS A 954 6.57 -27.62 -43.84
C HIS A 954 7.13 -28.45 -44.99
N ALA A 955 6.56 -28.31 -46.19
CA ALA A 955 7.04 -29.03 -47.36
C ALA A 955 7.09 -28.12 -48.59
N THR A 956 8.12 -28.34 -49.41
CA THR A 956 8.25 -27.66 -50.71
C THR A 956 8.48 -28.67 -51.82
N ALA A 957 7.83 -28.44 -52.95
CA ALA A 957 8.08 -29.17 -54.18
C ALA A 957 8.66 -28.21 -55.21
N GLY A 958 9.65 -28.66 -55.97
CA GLY A 958 10.35 -27.84 -56.94
C GLY A 958 11.00 -28.67 -58.02
N ALA A 959 11.45 -27.99 -59.07
CA ALA A 959 12.16 -28.60 -60.18
C ALA A 959 13.63 -28.18 -60.15
N ALA A 960 14.54 -29.10 -60.43
CA ALA A 960 15.96 -28.82 -60.64
C ALA A 960 16.38 -29.28 -62.03
N ARG A 961 17.45 -28.70 -62.58
CA ARG A 961 18.07 -29.21 -63.80
C ARG A 961 18.88 -30.45 -63.41
N ARG A 962 18.60 -31.62 -64.00
CA ARG A 962 19.45 -32.81 -63.84
C ARG A 962 20.83 -32.47 -64.42
N GLY A 963 21.81 -32.19 -63.56
CA GLY A 963 23.21 -32.12 -63.94
C GLY A 963 23.68 -33.51 -64.37
N GLY A 964 24.24 -33.62 -65.57
CA GLY A 964 24.83 -34.87 -66.05
C GLY A 964 26.05 -35.25 -65.20
N CYS A 965 26.12 -36.53 -64.82
CA CYS A 965 27.34 -37.12 -64.29
C CYS A 965 28.51 -36.86 -65.25
N SER A 966 29.52 -36.08 -64.84
CA SER A 966 30.85 -36.23 -65.42
C SER A 966 31.46 -37.50 -64.82
N ALA A 967 31.21 -38.64 -65.44
CA ALA A 967 31.97 -39.85 -65.19
C ALA A 967 33.43 -39.58 -65.62
N SER A 968 34.33 -39.33 -64.67
CA SER A 968 35.76 -39.33 -64.95
C SER A 968 36.19 -40.77 -65.28
N ARG A 969 36.39 -41.06 -66.57
CA ARG A 969 37.17 -42.22 -67.01
C ARG A 969 38.59 -42.06 -66.47
N ALA A 970 38.91 -42.76 -65.38
CA ALA A 970 40.29 -43.05 -65.01
C ALA A 970 40.69 -44.42 -65.60
N HIS A 971 41.67 -44.37 -66.48
CA HIS A 971 42.29 -45.52 -67.14
C HIS A 971 42.78 -46.58 -66.15
N ARG A 972 42.39 -47.84 -66.38
CA ARG A 972 43.22 -49.00 -66.04
C ARG A 972 44.47 -49.00 -66.92
N ARG A 973 45.66 -49.12 -66.30
CA ARG A 973 46.75 -49.99 -66.76
C ARG A 973 47.58 -50.50 -65.56
N PRO A 974 48.23 -51.65 -65.70
CA PRO A 974 48.47 -52.58 -64.60
C PRO A 974 49.92 -52.60 -64.12
N SER A 975 50.09 -52.84 -62.81
CA SER A 975 51.09 -53.72 -62.20
C SER A 975 50.75 -53.85 -60.73
#